data_AF-A0A518K7Y2-F1
#
_entry.id   AF-A0A518K7Y2-F1
#
_cell.length_a   1.000
_cell.length_b   1.000
_cell.length_c   1.000
_cell.angle_alpha   90.00
_cell.angle_beta   90.00
_cell.angle_gamma   90.00
#
_symmetry.space_group_name_H-M   'P 1'
#
loop_
_entity.id
_entity.type
_entity.pdbx_description
1 polymer ?
#
loop_
_entity_poly.entity_id
_entity_poly.type
_entity_poly.pdbx_seq_one_letter_code
_entity_poly.pdbx_strand_id
1 'polypeptide(L)'
;MEKMIGNLRNGFFLGTSLASLALMATAATAQTNGTWAAPTSGDYNDSGNWVGGVIANGSGATADFSQIDLNGDISVNIGSNRTLTNLVFGDTNLATGGTVEVSSTSSPISTVTLAGAAPTITVNALTPTAFDDVFFAPYLAGANGFTKQGAGVLTLGGVADAAQLAGNSLKGVVNVAGGTLRIATGFSYYDFTNLVNPQAQSIGSINLQNGTTLDLQQNIGFDNVTVPAGANVTVQGSAGSFVNNLTSTAGSGSTLNVVVSETTDVLGSQFSAHGNWSGFDTVNVSGVSSPGDPLSLFRLRPNGGGFNGASFENSVLNLDNAVLFVRTNSGGNTIPIAELHGTSTAEIAGGSNPGGVARYQIGGNNLDSTFAGRITANIASGTGNGGLDLIKVGTGTLTLSGELSYSPVNTADGGQAGNADRRGGVTSINAGTLALAGAASLPAGRDDTGALGLLYSTVDIRPGATLDVSASPGYSTAPLQQIIGGGTVVGAFNHDEGRLAPGDDNAGNSANLVRTAGTLTFADSLTFNGGEVLFDVAATPGAGNDLIQVNGATNLAGGGLITPNFLGGTVPTSGQYTILNSAGGFTGSTASWSVAWPGRSGSLPVSISGNDLVFNATVTSGDSVVWKGTVSGDWDVQTTQNFFNNDSASNDVFFNGDSVRFDNTASNFTVNLPQDVLPTEVVVDSTTDYTIGGTGRISGFSTLTKRGSSTLTLTRDNNYTGATVIEGGTVDIGANPGALGSGPLTMSGATIRASNTITGGMANSVMNLTASTSNTIVANGEPTNTATNPISLPNAAGSGDLLVTTEVEGRLVDLGAVNDQFTGNLTIAPSGAATTMGARFSGGAGAGIPNGVLTLGAGATVSLRQNAVSTVDVGELNGDAGSGLSGFAGGGTATEKTWRIGNLGTSSEFAGSIFEGGTTTNFTKVGAGTLTLTGAAGNTYTGDTSVLGGTLSTNAATLSDIGDVFLETGATLDLDFAGTDDIDSLFIDGVSQVLGTWGAIGSGAANQTSLITGSGLLNVLTFEPFVLAGDYNNDGLVNAADYTVWRDGGPLQNETASPGVVDAADYTAWANNYGAAAPAVSTAAAVPEPAAGIAAGVLVLAGLSVRRRVAC
;
A
#
# COMPACT_ATOMS: atom_id res chain seq x y z
N MET A 1 20.96 21.09 -25.95
CA MET A 1 21.43 22.34 -26.57
C MET A 1 20.26 22.93 -27.35
N GLU A 2 19.98 24.23 -27.18
CA GLU A 2 18.77 24.99 -27.60
C GLU A 2 17.46 24.78 -26.82
N LYS A 3 17.36 25.46 -25.67
CA LYS A 3 16.30 26.44 -25.31
C LYS A 3 16.23 26.64 -23.80
N MET A 4 17.03 27.58 -23.27
CA MET A 4 16.69 28.30 -22.04
C MET A 4 17.20 29.73 -22.15
N ILE A 5 16.29 30.64 -22.49
CA ILE A 5 16.42 32.08 -22.31
C ILE A 5 15.43 32.45 -21.21
N GLY A 6 15.93 33.11 -20.16
CA GLY A 6 15.13 33.94 -19.26
C GLY A 6 15.09 33.47 -17.82
N ASN A 7 16.12 33.82 -17.03
CA ASN A 7 15.99 34.53 -15.75
C ASN A 7 17.33 34.62 -15.02
N LEU A 8 18.19 35.55 -15.47
CA LEU A 8 19.35 36.03 -14.70
C LEU A 8 19.53 37.52 -15.01
N ARG A 9 18.80 38.38 -14.31
CA ARG A 9 19.13 39.80 -14.14
C ARG A 9 18.57 40.33 -12.83
N ASN A 10 19.47 40.52 -11.86
CA ASN A 10 19.63 41.72 -11.02
C ASN A 10 19.92 41.39 -9.54
N GLY A 11 21.14 40.95 -9.27
CA GLY A 11 21.79 41.20 -7.99
C GLY A 11 23.08 41.94 -8.27
N PHE A 12 23.09 43.27 -8.15
CA PHE A 12 24.28 44.12 -7.88
C PHE A 12 23.84 45.58 -7.92
N PHE A 13 23.64 46.20 -6.75
CA PHE A 13 23.98 47.61 -6.47
C PHE A 13 23.86 47.84 -4.95
N LEU A 14 24.96 47.58 -4.23
CA LEU A 14 25.23 48.21 -2.93
C LEU A 14 25.93 49.54 -3.23
N GLY A 15 25.35 50.66 -2.80
CA GLY A 15 25.98 51.97 -2.94
C GLY A 15 25.08 53.15 -2.60
N THR A 16 25.12 53.55 -1.32
CA THR A 16 24.85 54.90 -0.80
C THR A 16 23.43 55.49 -0.93
N SER A 17 22.66 55.40 0.16
CA SER A 17 21.87 56.54 0.67
C SER A 17 21.55 56.36 2.16
N LEU A 18 22.43 56.91 3.02
CA LEU A 18 21.99 57.36 4.33
C LEU A 18 20.95 58.48 4.13
N ALA A 19 19.78 58.32 4.76
CA ALA A 19 18.80 59.34 5.17
C ALA A 19 17.36 59.05 4.69
N SER A 20 16.72 58.05 5.30
CA SER A 20 15.29 58.09 5.68
C SER A 20 14.86 56.76 6.30
N LEU A 21 15.46 56.38 7.42
CA LEU A 21 14.81 55.44 8.34
C LEU A 21 13.71 56.23 9.08
N ALA A 22 12.61 56.50 8.37
CA ALA A 22 11.39 56.92 9.01
C ALA A 22 10.90 55.72 9.82
N LEU A 23 11.12 55.82 11.13
CA LEU A 23 10.50 55.01 12.16
C LEU A 23 8.99 54.98 11.91
N MET A 24 8.48 54.00 11.16
CA MET A 24 7.08 53.59 11.27
C MET A 24 6.94 52.76 12.55
N ALA A 25 7.17 53.42 13.69
CA ALA A 25 6.41 53.06 14.87
C ALA A 25 4.96 53.29 14.47
N THR A 26 4.21 52.22 14.22
CA THR A 26 2.75 52.29 14.31
C THR A 26 2.49 52.89 15.69
N ALA A 27 1.96 54.11 15.72
CA ALA A 27 1.52 54.69 16.97
C ALA A 27 0.59 53.65 17.59
N ALA A 28 0.98 53.08 18.73
CA ALA A 28 0.07 52.26 19.52
C ALA A 28 -1.15 53.17 19.75
N THR A 29 -2.25 52.86 19.08
CA THR A 29 -3.51 53.54 19.35
C THR A 29 -3.78 53.31 20.83
N ALA A 30 -3.92 54.40 21.59
CA ALA A 30 -4.19 54.30 23.01
C ALA A 30 -5.39 53.37 23.21
N GLN A 31 -5.24 52.37 24.09
CA GLN A 31 -6.32 51.45 24.41
C GLN A 31 -7.56 52.22 24.85
N THR A 32 -8.64 52.13 24.07
CA THR A 32 -9.95 52.68 24.45
C THR A 32 -10.99 51.57 24.49
N ASN A 33 -11.58 51.36 25.68
CA ASN A 33 -12.77 50.51 25.81
C ASN A 33 -14.00 51.33 25.45
N GLY A 34 -14.94 50.72 24.74
CA GLY A 34 -16.20 51.36 24.36
C GLY A 34 -17.38 50.42 24.63
N THR A 35 -18.52 50.99 25.00
CA THR A 35 -19.80 50.31 25.12
C THR A 35 -20.77 50.87 24.10
N TRP A 36 -21.37 50.01 23.28
CA TRP A 36 -22.37 50.38 22.30
C TRP A 36 -23.67 50.81 22.99
N ALA A 37 -24.30 51.88 22.52
CA ALA A 37 -25.49 52.49 23.11
C ALA A 37 -26.69 52.55 22.15
N ALA A 38 -26.50 52.27 20.86
CA ALA A 38 -27.57 52.37 19.87
C ALA A 38 -28.42 51.08 19.81
N PRO A 39 -29.75 51.14 20.05
CA PRO A 39 -30.64 49.97 20.01
C PRO A 39 -31.07 49.57 18.59
N THR A 40 -30.54 50.23 17.56
CA THR A 40 -30.83 50.00 16.14
C THR A 40 -29.52 49.93 15.34
N SER A 41 -29.57 49.45 14.10
CA SER A 41 -28.42 49.42 13.18
C SER A 41 -27.69 50.77 13.09
N GLY A 42 -26.37 50.74 12.99
CA GLY A 42 -25.52 51.95 13.01
C GLY A 42 -24.08 51.73 12.52
N ASP A 43 -23.36 52.83 12.31
CA ASP A 43 -21.94 52.82 11.94
C ASP A 43 -21.06 52.73 13.20
N TYR A 44 -20.13 51.78 13.22
CA TYR A 44 -19.14 51.60 14.30
C TYR A 44 -18.31 52.88 14.53
N ASN A 45 -18.07 53.65 13.46
CA ASN A 45 -17.22 54.83 13.47
C ASN A 45 -17.93 56.09 13.98
N ASP A 46 -19.26 56.05 14.15
CA ASP A 46 -20.03 57.18 14.66
C ASP A 46 -19.99 57.19 16.20
N SER A 47 -19.31 58.20 16.76
CA SER A 47 -19.24 58.42 18.21
C SER A 47 -20.62 58.53 18.88
N GLY A 48 -21.67 58.94 18.15
CA GLY A 48 -23.03 59.02 18.67
C GLY A 48 -23.62 57.66 19.08
N ASN A 49 -23.09 56.56 18.55
CA ASN A 49 -23.54 55.20 18.87
C ASN A 49 -22.84 54.60 20.09
N TRP A 50 -21.87 55.29 20.70
CA TRP A 50 -21.09 54.81 21.84
C TRP A 50 -21.38 55.60 23.11
N VAL A 51 -21.44 54.92 24.25
CA VAL A 51 -21.57 55.57 25.57
C VAL A 51 -20.43 56.58 25.76
N GLY A 52 -20.80 57.84 25.99
CA GLY A 52 -19.84 58.93 26.20
C GLY A 52 -19.00 59.30 24.97
N GLY A 53 -19.37 58.82 23.76
CA GLY A 53 -18.61 59.08 22.53
C GLY A 53 -17.32 58.29 22.38
N VAL A 54 -17.08 57.28 23.23
CA VAL A 54 -15.82 56.53 23.27
C VAL A 54 -15.89 55.31 22.33
N ILE A 55 -15.30 55.45 21.16
CA ILE A 55 -15.17 54.37 20.17
C ILE A 55 -14.07 53.39 20.62
N ALA A 56 -14.38 52.11 20.68
CA ALA A 56 -13.41 51.08 21.07
C ALA A 56 -12.32 50.89 19.99
N ASN A 57 -11.04 50.96 20.38
CA ASN A 57 -9.90 50.71 19.50
C ASN A 57 -8.58 50.54 20.28
N GLY A 58 -7.63 49.81 19.71
CA GLY A 58 -6.28 49.59 20.26
C GLY A 58 -6.06 48.21 20.89
N SER A 59 -4.80 47.83 21.04
CA SER A 59 -4.44 46.58 21.72
C SER A 59 -4.81 46.68 23.21
N GLY A 60 -5.52 45.68 23.72
CA GLY A 60 -6.13 45.63 25.05
C GLY A 60 -7.58 46.12 25.08
N ALA A 61 -8.11 46.70 24.00
CA ALA A 61 -9.43 47.32 23.99
C ALA A 61 -10.56 46.29 23.95
N THR A 62 -11.65 46.61 24.64
CA THR A 62 -12.94 45.89 24.58
C THR A 62 -13.98 46.72 23.84
N ALA A 63 -14.59 46.13 22.82
CA ALA A 63 -15.83 46.61 22.20
C ALA A 63 -17.00 45.81 22.79
N ASP A 64 -17.84 46.47 23.60
CA ASP A 64 -18.92 45.83 24.35
C ASP A 64 -20.30 46.21 23.78
N PHE A 65 -20.96 45.22 23.17
CA PHE A 65 -22.33 45.27 22.64
C PHE A 65 -23.34 44.56 23.57
N SER A 66 -22.96 44.16 24.79
CA SER A 66 -23.80 43.34 25.68
C SER A 66 -24.72 44.12 26.61
N GLN A 67 -24.60 45.46 26.65
CA GLN A 67 -25.31 46.32 27.59
C GLN A 67 -26.56 46.98 26.98
N ILE A 68 -27.02 46.50 25.82
CA ILE A 68 -28.20 47.00 25.10
C ILE A 68 -29.36 45.99 25.20
N ASP A 69 -30.60 46.49 25.09
CA ASP A 69 -31.80 45.68 24.90
C ASP A 69 -32.09 45.62 23.39
N LEU A 70 -31.95 44.44 22.79
CA LEU A 70 -32.16 44.24 21.36
C LEU A 70 -33.64 43.99 21.07
N ASN A 71 -34.28 44.93 20.36
CA ASN A 71 -35.69 44.84 19.94
C ASN A 71 -35.82 44.51 18.44
N GLY A 72 -34.89 43.71 17.93
CA GLY A 72 -34.78 43.24 16.55
C GLY A 72 -33.32 42.98 16.19
N ASP A 73 -33.08 42.34 15.05
CA ASP A 73 -31.73 42.14 14.52
C ASP A 73 -31.12 43.50 14.10
N ILE A 74 -29.89 43.78 14.54
CA ILE A 74 -29.17 45.03 14.22
C ILE A 74 -27.92 44.75 13.40
N SER A 75 -27.56 45.67 12.49
CA SER A 75 -26.32 45.62 11.72
C SER A 75 -25.37 46.74 12.16
N VAL A 76 -24.14 46.38 12.53
CA VAL A 76 -23.06 47.28 12.93
C VAL A 76 -22.03 47.32 11.80
N ASN A 77 -21.98 48.41 11.05
CA ASN A 77 -21.07 48.55 9.91
C ASN A 77 -19.70 49.07 10.36
N ILE A 78 -18.63 48.33 10.06
CA ILE A 78 -17.24 48.74 10.30
C ILE A 78 -16.67 49.36 9.01
N GLY A 79 -16.65 50.69 8.94
CA GLY A 79 -16.18 51.42 7.76
C GLY A 79 -14.65 51.62 7.65
N SER A 80 -13.87 51.20 8.64
CA SER A 80 -12.39 51.32 8.64
C SER A 80 -11.74 50.26 9.52
N ASN A 81 -10.49 49.89 9.24
CA ASN A 81 -9.74 48.90 10.04
C ASN A 81 -9.75 49.20 11.55
N ARG A 82 -9.89 48.14 12.35
CA ARG A 82 -9.92 48.19 13.82
C ARG A 82 -8.87 47.28 14.43
N THR A 83 -8.36 47.67 15.59
CA THR A 83 -7.56 46.80 16.44
C THR A 83 -8.30 46.64 17.77
N LEU A 84 -8.57 45.41 18.18
CA LEU A 84 -9.31 45.08 19.40
C LEU A 84 -8.66 43.88 20.08
N THR A 85 -8.87 43.71 21.37
CA THR A 85 -8.55 42.44 22.06
C THR A 85 -9.81 41.68 22.39
N ASN A 86 -10.88 42.37 22.80
CA ASN A 86 -12.13 41.73 23.20
C ASN A 86 -13.33 42.30 22.43
N LEU A 87 -14.19 41.41 21.96
CA LEU A 87 -15.53 41.73 21.48
C LEU A 87 -16.53 41.00 22.38
N VAL A 88 -17.55 41.71 22.87
CA VAL A 88 -18.56 41.14 23.74
C VAL A 88 -19.94 41.45 23.17
N PHE A 89 -20.76 40.43 22.96
CA PHE A 89 -22.12 40.54 22.44
C PHE A 89 -23.10 39.92 23.44
N GLY A 90 -24.29 40.50 23.55
CA GLY A 90 -25.33 40.00 24.43
C GLY A 90 -26.58 40.87 24.34
N ASP A 91 -27.63 40.40 24.98
CA ASP A 91 -28.89 41.11 25.10
C ASP A 91 -29.28 41.16 26.57
N THR A 92 -29.56 42.37 27.07
CA THR A 92 -29.98 42.58 28.46
C THR A 92 -31.40 42.08 28.73
N ASN A 93 -32.20 41.82 27.67
CA ASN A 93 -33.57 41.35 27.78
C ASN A 93 -33.89 40.23 26.78
N LEU A 94 -33.67 38.98 27.17
CA LEU A 94 -33.98 37.82 26.32
C LEU A 94 -35.47 37.62 25.99
N ALA A 95 -36.40 38.44 26.52
CA ALA A 95 -37.81 38.40 26.12
C ALA A 95 -38.09 39.18 24.82
N THR A 96 -37.23 40.13 24.49
CA THR A 96 -37.21 40.83 23.21
C THR A 96 -36.25 40.06 22.29
N GLY A 97 -36.60 39.94 21.01
CA GLY A 97 -35.79 39.18 20.07
C GLY A 97 -34.82 40.10 19.35
N GLY A 98 -33.54 39.73 19.26
CA GLY A 98 -32.57 40.36 18.39
C GLY A 98 -31.18 39.72 18.42
N THR A 99 -30.48 39.89 17.31
CA THR A 99 -29.09 39.46 17.09
C THR A 99 -28.24 40.61 16.55
N VAL A 100 -26.93 40.38 16.39
CA VAL A 100 -25.98 41.38 15.89
C VAL A 100 -25.27 40.85 14.65
N GLU A 101 -25.47 41.52 13.53
CA GLU A 101 -24.62 41.37 12.35
C GLU A 101 -23.52 42.44 12.39
N VAL A 102 -22.25 42.04 12.38
CA VAL A 102 -21.15 42.95 12.13
C VAL A 102 -20.83 42.89 10.65
N SER A 103 -21.01 44.00 9.95
CA SER A 103 -20.84 44.10 8.50
C SER A 103 -19.71 45.08 8.14
N SER A 104 -19.32 45.08 6.88
CA SER A 104 -18.35 46.04 6.33
C SER A 104 -18.77 46.39 4.90
N THR A 105 -19.13 47.65 4.67
CA THR A 105 -19.47 48.15 3.33
C THR A 105 -18.30 48.82 2.59
N SER A 106 -17.11 48.83 3.20
CA SER A 106 -15.89 49.37 2.58
C SER A 106 -15.35 48.47 1.46
N SER A 107 -14.68 49.10 0.48
CA SER A 107 -13.89 48.41 -0.55
C SER A 107 -12.47 49.01 -0.54
N PRO A 108 -11.43 48.25 -0.13
CA PRO A 108 -11.49 46.85 0.34
C PRO A 108 -12.25 46.69 1.67
N ILE A 109 -12.72 45.46 1.95
CA ILE A 109 -13.40 45.09 3.21
C ILE A 109 -12.50 45.44 4.40
N SER A 110 -13.09 46.04 5.43
CA SER A 110 -12.39 46.43 6.66
C SER A 110 -11.86 45.21 7.42
N THR A 111 -10.66 45.35 7.99
CA THR A 111 -10.03 44.31 8.83
C THR A 111 -10.17 44.65 10.32
N VAL A 112 -10.62 43.68 11.11
CA VAL A 112 -10.56 43.70 12.58
C VAL A 112 -9.39 42.84 13.04
N THR A 113 -8.34 43.48 13.54
CA THR A 113 -7.16 42.83 14.09
C THR A 113 -7.35 42.53 15.57
N LEU A 114 -7.42 41.25 15.91
CA LEU A 114 -7.40 40.73 17.27
C LEU A 114 -5.95 40.74 17.79
N ALA A 115 -5.64 41.74 18.61
CA ALA A 115 -4.32 41.98 19.18
C ALA A 115 -4.26 41.63 20.67
N GLY A 116 -3.04 41.43 21.20
CA GLY A 116 -2.80 41.04 22.59
C GLY A 116 -2.57 39.54 22.75
N ALA A 117 -2.22 39.11 23.97
CA ALA A 117 -1.78 37.74 24.25
C ALA A 117 -2.91 36.69 24.22
N ALA A 118 -4.14 37.09 24.56
CA ALA A 118 -5.30 36.19 24.60
C ALA A 118 -6.59 36.92 24.19
N PRO A 119 -6.79 37.19 22.89
CA PRO A 119 -8.01 37.84 22.42
C PRO A 119 -9.25 36.99 22.68
N THR A 120 -10.41 37.63 22.91
CA THR A 120 -11.68 36.93 23.15
C THR A 120 -12.82 37.50 22.31
N ILE A 121 -13.70 36.62 21.83
CA ILE A 121 -15.01 36.99 21.31
C ILE A 121 -16.06 36.29 22.17
N THR A 122 -16.79 37.05 22.97
CA THR A 122 -17.83 36.55 23.86
C THR A 122 -19.19 36.79 23.22
N VAL A 123 -19.94 35.73 22.98
CA VAL A 123 -21.34 35.81 22.55
C VAL A 123 -22.20 35.20 23.63
N ASN A 124 -22.85 36.05 24.44
CA ASN A 124 -23.80 35.62 25.45
C ASN A 124 -25.07 35.07 24.80
N ALA A 125 -26.02 34.61 25.62
CA ALA A 125 -27.33 34.22 25.10
C ALA A 125 -27.98 35.40 24.36
N LEU A 126 -28.58 35.10 23.21
CA LEU A 126 -29.35 36.02 22.37
C LEU A 126 -30.69 35.36 22.07
N THR A 127 -31.73 36.16 21.81
CA THR A 127 -33.06 35.65 21.44
C THR A 127 -33.28 35.90 19.95
N PRO A 128 -33.19 34.87 19.10
CA PRO A 128 -33.21 35.07 17.65
C PRO A 128 -34.58 35.47 17.11
N THR A 129 -34.60 36.29 16.04
CA THR A 129 -35.84 36.62 15.31
C THR A 129 -35.85 36.06 13.89
N ALA A 130 -34.78 36.30 13.12
CA ALA A 130 -34.55 35.69 11.81
C ALA A 130 -33.18 34.98 11.72
N PHE A 131 -32.17 35.47 12.42
CA PHE A 131 -30.83 34.86 12.55
C PHE A 131 -30.62 34.30 13.96
N ASP A 132 -29.83 33.24 14.10
CA ASP A 132 -29.55 32.55 15.38
C ASP A 132 -28.20 32.92 16.01
N ASP A 133 -27.48 33.87 15.42
CA ASP A 133 -26.06 34.07 15.63
C ASP A 133 -25.63 35.55 15.69
N VAL A 134 -24.42 35.77 16.20
CA VAL A 134 -23.65 36.96 15.85
C VAL A 134 -22.91 36.67 14.55
N PHE A 135 -23.36 37.25 13.43
CA PHE A 135 -22.72 37.09 12.13
C PHE A 135 -21.62 38.13 11.95
N PHE A 136 -20.38 37.69 11.78
CA PHE A 136 -19.21 38.56 11.67
C PHE A 136 -18.59 38.47 10.27
N ALA A 137 -18.83 39.51 9.45
CA ALA A 137 -18.39 39.58 8.05
C ALA A 137 -17.04 40.29 7.76
N PRO A 138 -16.53 41.23 8.59
CA PRO A 138 -15.22 41.85 8.35
C PRO A 138 -14.07 40.82 8.37
N TYR A 139 -12.96 41.12 7.70
CA TYR A 139 -11.77 40.28 7.76
C TYR A 139 -11.22 40.24 9.19
N LEU A 140 -10.90 39.06 9.69
CA LEU A 140 -10.20 38.85 10.94
C LEU A 140 -8.69 38.68 10.70
N ALA A 141 -7.90 39.37 11.50
CA ALA A 141 -6.44 39.23 11.53
C ALA A 141 -5.96 39.12 12.98
N GLY A 142 -4.77 38.55 13.18
CA GLY A 142 -4.16 38.42 14.52
C GLY A 142 -3.06 37.37 14.52
N ALA A 143 -2.18 37.40 15.52
CA ALA A 143 -1.08 36.43 15.61
C ALA A 143 -1.37 35.24 16.54
N ASN A 144 -2.33 35.39 17.47
CA ASN A 144 -2.51 34.50 18.63
C ASN A 144 -3.87 33.78 18.65
N GLY A 145 -4.65 33.87 17.59
CA GLY A 145 -6.01 33.35 17.51
C GLY A 145 -6.96 34.10 18.45
N PHE A 146 -8.02 33.44 18.90
CA PHE A 146 -8.94 33.98 19.90
C PHE A 146 -9.66 32.88 20.66
N THR A 147 -10.26 33.25 21.80
CA THR A 147 -11.16 32.37 22.55
C THR A 147 -12.61 32.80 22.32
N LYS A 148 -13.42 31.91 21.75
CA LYS A 148 -14.89 32.05 21.70
C LYS A 148 -15.46 31.69 23.06
N GLN A 149 -16.17 32.62 23.70
CA GLN A 149 -16.83 32.42 25.00
C GLN A 149 -18.34 32.70 24.90
N GLY A 150 -19.08 32.38 25.97
CA GLY A 150 -20.53 32.58 26.07
C GLY A 150 -21.35 31.54 25.31
N ALA A 151 -22.62 31.39 25.70
CA ALA A 151 -23.49 30.30 25.24
C ALA A 151 -24.06 30.49 23.81
N GLY A 152 -24.01 31.70 23.26
CA GLY A 152 -24.57 32.00 21.94
C GLY A 152 -23.69 31.55 20.78
N VAL A 153 -24.22 31.70 19.56
CA VAL A 153 -23.55 31.30 18.32
C VAL A 153 -22.73 32.45 17.76
N LEU A 154 -21.45 32.22 17.47
CA LEU A 154 -20.63 33.13 16.66
C LEU A 154 -20.48 32.54 15.26
N THR A 155 -20.92 33.26 14.25
CA THR A 155 -20.72 32.88 12.85
C THR A 155 -19.68 33.76 12.21
N LEU A 156 -18.62 33.14 11.69
CA LEU A 156 -17.61 33.82 10.90
C LEU A 156 -17.99 33.71 9.42
N GLY A 157 -18.17 34.86 8.76
CA GLY A 157 -18.63 34.97 7.37
C GLY A 157 -17.91 36.06 6.58
N GLY A 158 -18.44 36.40 5.41
CA GLY A 158 -17.94 37.46 4.53
C GLY A 158 -17.52 36.93 3.15
N VAL A 159 -18.01 37.58 2.09
CA VAL A 159 -17.70 37.22 0.69
C VAL A 159 -16.29 37.71 0.35
N ALA A 160 -15.48 36.87 -0.32
CA ALA A 160 -14.17 37.28 -0.83
C ALA A 160 -14.29 38.50 -1.78
N ASP A 161 -13.48 39.53 -1.58
CA ASP A 161 -13.32 40.58 -2.59
C ASP A 161 -12.55 39.99 -3.78
N ALA A 162 -13.24 39.79 -4.91
CA ALA A 162 -12.64 39.23 -6.12
C ALA A 162 -11.48 40.06 -6.68
N ALA A 163 -11.27 41.30 -6.19
CA ALA A 163 -10.26 42.24 -6.68
C ALA A 163 -8.91 42.22 -5.92
N GLN A 164 -8.78 41.51 -4.79
CA GLN A 164 -7.53 41.50 -3.99
C GLN A 164 -7.19 40.09 -3.48
N LEU A 165 -5.91 39.73 -3.53
CA LEU A 165 -5.34 38.50 -2.92
C LEU A 165 -5.28 38.58 -1.37
N ALA A 166 -6.01 39.49 -0.72
CA ALA A 166 -5.98 39.73 0.72
C ALA A 166 -7.32 39.32 1.37
N GLY A 167 -7.27 38.40 2.33
CA GLY A 167 -8.43 37.87 3.08
C GLY A 167 -8.16 37.79 4.59
N ASN A 168 -8.89 36.92 5.29
CA ASN A 168 -8.62 36.61 6.70
C ASN A 168 -7.14 36.20 6.89
N SER A 169 -6.49 36.73 7.93
CA SER A 169 -5.08 36.46 8.27
C SER A 169 -4.96 36.18 9.78
N LEU A 170 -5.91 35.43 10.32
CA LEU A 170 -5.93 35.07 11.73
C LEU A 170 -4.99 33.89 11.97
N LYS A 171 -3.84 34.14 12.59
CA LYS A 171 -2.87 33.11 12.97
C LYS A 171 -3.07 32.62 14.40
N GLY A 172 -2.66 31.38 14.67
CA GLY A 172 -2.67 30.79 16.02
C GLY A 172 -3.86 29.86 16.26
N VAL A 173 -4.21 29.66 17.54
CA VAL A 173 -5.20 28.68 17.99
C VAL A 173 -6.54 29.36 18.28
N VAL A 174 -7.63 28.80 17.77
CA VAL A 174 -8.99 29.21 18.16
C VAL A 174 -9.51 28.28 19.24
N ASN A 175 -9.75 28.80 20.45
CA ASN A 175 -10.32 28.03 21.55
C ASN A 175 -11.83 28.28 21.63
N VAL A 176 -12.65 27.26 21.43
CA VAL A 176 -14.10 27.34 21.65
C VAL A 176 -14.38 26.91 23.08
N ALA A 177 -14.53 27.88 23.98
CA ALA A 177 -14.75 27.67 25.41
C ALA A 177 -16.25 27.62 25.80
N GLY A 178 -17.15 28.03 24.91
CA GLY A 178 -18.60 27.98 25.13
C GLY A 178 -19.40 28.24 23.86
N GLY A 179 -20.59 27.63 23.80
CA GLY A 179 -21.55 27.79 22.71
C GLY A 179 -21.06 27.18 21.39
N THR A 180 -21.48 27.80 20.29
CA THR A 180 -21.17 27.35 18.93
C THR A 180 -20.23 28.33 18.22
N LEU A 181 -19.21 27.80 17.56
CA LEU A 181 -18.47 28.49 16.51
C LEU A 181 -18.96 27.93 15.16
N ARG A 182 -19.55 28.79 14.34
CA ARG A 182 -20.02 28.45 13.00
C ARG A 182 -19.15 29.13 11.94
N ILE A 183 -18.79 28.40 10.90
CA ILE A 183 -18.07 28.92 9.74
C ILE A 183 -19.04 28.92 8.57
N ALA A 184 -19.39 30.11 8.07
CA ALA A 184 -20.40 30.27 7.05
C ALA A 184 -19.90 29.93 5.65
N THR A 185 -20.84 29.57 4.76
CA THR A 185 -20.55 29.41 3.32
C THR A 185 -19.92 30.68 2.75
N GLY A 186 -18.88 30.52 1.93
CA GLY A 186 -18.22 31.64 1.25
C GLY A 186 -17.18 32.42 2.07
N PHE A 187 -16.91 32.03 3.33
CA PHE A 187 -15.75 32.53 4.09
C PHE A 187 -14.47 32.37 3.23
N SER A 188 -13.75 33.47 3.00
CA SER A 188 -12.91 33.69 1.82
C SER A 188 -11.83 32.62 1.55
N TYR A 189 -12.14 31.76 0.58
CA TYR A 189 -11.38 30.97 -0.41
C TYR A 189 -9.86 30.62 -0.29
N TYR A 190 -9.01 31.28 0.49
CA TYR A 190 -7.57 30.96 0.53
C TYR A 190 -7.13 30.06 1.69
N ASP A 191 -7.98 29.84 2.68
CA ASP A 191 -7.54 29.26 3.96
C ASP A 191 -7.95 27.80 4.21
N PHE A 192 -9.03 27.32 3.57
CA PHE A 192 -9.69 26.07 3.99
C PHE A 192 -9.83 24.99 2.92
N THR A 193 -9.46 25.26 1.67
CA THR A 193 -9.68 24.32 0.55
C THR A 193 -8.42 23.99 -0.28
N ASN A 194 -7.26 24.61 0.00
CA ASN A 194 -6.05 24.34 -0.79
C ASN A 194 -5.36 23.03 -0.34
N LEU A 195 -5.78 21.92 -0.93
CA LEU A 195 -5.23 20.57 -0.80
C LEU A 195 -3.75 20.44 -1.21
N VAL A 196 -3.10 21.50 -1.71
CA VAL A 196 -1.75 21.46 -2.28
C VAL A 196 -0.68 22.07 -1.36
N ASN A 197 -1.04 22.82 -0.32
CA ASN A 197 -0.06 23.34 0.65
C ASN A 197 -0.67 23.58 2.06
N PRO A 198 -0.47 22.66 3.03
CA PRO A 198 -0.93 22.81 4.41
C PRO A 198 -0.39 24.06 5.14
N GLN A 199 0.69 24.67 4.65
CA GLN A 199 1.28 25.89 5.23
C GLN A 199 0.53 27.18 4.85
N ALA A 200 -0.56 27.08 4.09
CA ALA A 200 -1.37 28.23 3.68
C ALA A 200 -2.58 28.51 4.59
N GLN A 201 -2.88 27.66 5.59
CA GLN A 201 -3.94 27.95 6.57
C GLN A 201 -3.48 29.01 7.57
N SER A 202 -4.30 30.02 7.81
CA SER A 202 -4.03 31.08 8.77
C SER A 202 -4.24 30.52 10.17
N ILE A 203 -5.33 29.81 10.45
CA ILE A 203 -5.58 29.21 11.76
C ILE A 203 -4.85 27.86 11.89
N GLY A 204 -4.06 27.69 12.97
CA GLY A 204 -3.28 26.48 13.20
C GLY A 204 -4.09 25.31 13.77
N SER A 205 -5.04 25.58 14.68
CA SER A 205 -5.96 24.57 15.21
C SER A 205 -7.24 25.19 15.79
N ILE A 206 -8.33 24.41 15.84
CA ILE A 206 -9.52 24.69 16.65
C ILE A 206 -9.54 23.74 17.84
N ASN A 207 -9.66 24.28 19.04
CA ASN A 207 -9.73 23.49 20.27
C ASN A 207 -11.14 23.59 20.86
N LEU A 208 -11.87 22.48 20.88
CA LEU A 208 -13.25 22.43 21.39
C LEU A 208 -13.26 22.02 22.86
N GLN A 209 -13.87 22.84 23.72
CA GLN A 209 -14.08 22.49 25.14
C GLN A 209 -15.39 21.70 25.33
N ASN A 210 -15.55 21.12 26.51
CA ASN A 210 -16.76 20.36 26.85
C ASN A 210 -18.06 21.17 26.65
N GLY A 211 -19.02 20.58 25.95
CA GLY A 211 -20.34 21.16 25.65
C GLY A 211 -20.34 22.14 24.47
N THR A 212 -19.27 22.23 23.69
CA THR A 212 -19.16 23.17 22.57
C THR A 212 -19.40 22.52 21.21
N THR A 213 -19.79 23.36 20.24
CA THR A 213 -20.10 22.93 18.88
C THR A 213 -19.22 23.66 17.86
N LEU A 214 -18.66 22.92 16.91
CA LEU A 214 -18.13 23.44 15.66
C LEU A 214 -19.14 23.16 14.54
N ASP A 215 -19.63 24.19 13.87
CA ASP A 215 -20.60 24.08 12.77
C ASP A 215 -19.97 24.53 11.45
N LEU A 216 -19.74 23.56 10.57
CA LEU A 216 -19.13 23.75 9.25
C LEU A 216 -20.21 23.73 8.17
N GLN A 217 -20.49 24.90 7.60
CA GLN A 217 -21.40 24.99 6.46
C GLN A 217 -20.76 24.43 5.18
N GLN A 218 -21.48 24.50 4.06
CA GLN A 218 -21.10 23.84 2.80
C GLN A 218 -19.68 24.20 2.33
N ASN A 219 -18.96 23.17 1.88
CA ASN A 219 -17.60 23.23 1.33
C ASN A 219 -16.53 23.82 2.27
N ILE A 220 -16.76 23.78 3.58
CA ILE A 220 -15.77 24.19 4.58
C ILE A 220 -14.95 22.99 5.06
N GLY A 221 -13.63 23.12 4.92
CA GLY A 221 -12.64 22.16 5.40
C GLY A 221 -11.80 22.70 6.55
N PHE A 222 -11.38 21.87 7.49
CA PHE A 222 -10.43 22.28 8.52
C PHE A 222 -9.35 21.22 8.74
N ASP A 223 -8.11 21.62 9.02
CA ASP A 223 -7.02 20.66 9.16
C ASP A 223 -6.99 20.02 10.55
N ASN A 224 -6.87 20.83 11.62
CA ASN A 224 -6.64 20.31 12.96
C ASN A 224 -7.71 20.79 13.96
N VAL A 225 -8.44 19.83 14.53
CA VAL A 225 -9.38 20.03 15.63
C VAL A 225 -8.96 19.17 16.82
N THR A 226 -8.84 19.76 18.00
CA THR A 226 -8.46 19.04 19.22
C THR A 226 -9.53 19.16 20.30
N VAL A 227 -9.63 18.10 21.11
CA VAL A 227 -10.64 17.96 22.16
C VAL A 227 -9.95 17.47 23.43
N PRO A 228 -10.11 18.15 24.58
CA PRO A 228 -9.49 17.72 25.82
C PRO A 228 -10.11 16.41 26.33
N ALA A 229 -9.37 15.74 27.20
CA ALA A 229 -9.77 14.49 27.84
C ALA A 229 -11.14 14.61 28.54
N GLY A 230 -12.03 13.64 28.31
CA GLY A 230 -13.35 13.53 28.95
C GLY A 230 -14.39 14.55 28.48
N ALA A 231 -14.13 15.28 27.40
CA ALA A 231 -15.07 16.27 26.88
C ALA A 231 -16.13 15.64 25.95
N ASN A 232 -17.35 16.16 26.04
CA ASN A 232 -18.44 15.89 25.11
C ASN A 232 -18.59 17.09 24.15
N VAL A 233 -18.32 16.90 22.87
CA VAL A 233 -18.32 17.98 21.86
C VAL A 233 -19.15 17.60 20.65
N THR A 234 -19.58 18.61 19.89
CA THR A 234 -20.33 18.41 18.64
C THR A 234 -19.56 19.00 17.46
N VAL A 235 -19.50 18.26 16.36
CA VAL A 235 -19.06 18.74 15.06
C VAL A 235 -20.20 18.53 14.07
N GLN A 236 -20.70 19.61 13.51
CA GLN A 236 -21.76 19.62 12.52
C GLN A 236 -21.18 19.94 11.15
N GLY A 237 -21.60 19.20 10.13
CA GLY A 237 -21.11 19.34 8.77
C GLY A 237 -22.20 19.25 7.70
N SER A 238 -22.15 20.18 6.75
CA SER A 238 -23.00 20.26 5.55
C SER A 238 -22.31 19.71 4.29
N ALA A 239 -22.94 19.81 3.11
CA ALA A 239 -22.40 19.25 1.86
C ALA A 239 -20.97 19.72 1.55
N GLY A 240 -20.09 18.75 1.27
CA GLY A 240 -18.71 19.00 0.88
C GLY A 240 -17.79 19.45 2.02
N SER A 241 -18.30 19.54 3.26
CA SER A 241 -17.50 19.87 4.43
C SER A 241 -16.60 18.70 4.86
N PHE A 242 -15.49 19.00 5.52
CA PHE A 242 -14.57 17.97 6.04
C PHE A 242 -13.69 18.44 7.20
N VAL A 243 -13.19 17.49 7.99
CA VAL A 243 -12.10 17.72 8.97
C VAL A 243 -10.99 16.68 8.75
N ASN A 244 -9.74 17.12 8.62
CA ASN A 244 -8.58 16.24 8.39
C ASN A 244 -8.07 15.55 9.64
N ASN A 245 -8.02 16.23 10.78
CA ASN A 245 -7.57 15.62 12.02
C ASN A 245 -8.49 16.10 13.14
N LEU A 246 -9.15 15.16 13.80
CA LEU A 246 -9.99 15.41 14.94
C LEU A 246 -9.58 14.45 16.06
N THR A 247 -8.86 14.97 17.06
CA THR A 247 -8.22 14.11 18.05
C THR A 247 -8.59 14.50 19.48
N SER A 248 -8.78 13.49 20.32
CA SER A 248 -8.81 13.63 21.77
C SER A 248 -7.75 12.74 22.45
N THR A 249 -7.63 12.85 23.77
CA THR A 249 -6.81 11.95 24.58
C THR A 249 -7.54 10.63 24.76
N ALA A 250 -6.96 9.53 24.27
CA ALA A 250 -7.56 8.20 24.33
C ALA A 250 -7.85 7.73 25.77
N GLY A 251 -8.95 6.99 25.95
CA GLY A 251 -9.32 6.33 27.21
C GLY A 251 -9.75 7.30 28.32
N SER A 252 -10.29 8.46 27.96
CA SER A 252 -10.59 9.54 28.90
C SER A 252 -12.09 9.79 29.14
N GLY A 253 -12.96 9.01 28.49
CA GLY A 253 -14.41 9.20 28.50
C GLY A 253 -14.89 10.29 27.52
N SER A 254 -14.12 10.63 26.49
CA SER A 254 -14.48 11.67 25.52
C SER A 254 -15.59 11.20 24.58
N THR A 255 -16.54 12.10 24.29
CA THR A 255 -17.66 11.85 23.38
C THR A 255 -17.63 12.85 22.23
N LEU A 256 -17.69 12.33 21.00
CA LEU A 256 -17.85 13.13 19.79
C LEU A 256 -19.24 12.92 19.21
N ASN A 257 -20.01 13.99 19.05
CA ASN A 257 -21.26 13.98 18.29
C ASN A 257 -21.01 14.58 16.91
N VAL A 258 -21.20 13.77 15.87
CA VAL A 258 -21.18 14.17 14.48
C VAL A 258 -22.62 14.37 14.02
N VAL A 259 -22.94 15.57 13.57
CA VAL A 259 -24.26 15.90 13.00
C VAL A 259 -24.08 16.20 11.52
N VAL A 260 -24.70 15.40 10.66
CA VAL A 260 -24.71 15.66 9.20
C VAL A 260 -25.98 16.41 8.87
N SER A 261 -25.85 17.70 8.55
CA SER A 261 -26.97 18.66 8.51
C SER A 261 -27.71 18.74 7.18
N GLU A 262 -27.42 17.83 6.24
CA GLU A 262 -28.07 17.78 4.94
C GLU A 262 -28.53 16.37 4.60
N THR A 263 -29.65 16.29 3.87
CA THR A 263 -30.16 15.07 3.25
C THR A 263 -29.81 15.11 1.77
N THR A 264 -29.07 14.12 1.30
CA THR A 264 -28.67 14.04 -0.10
C THR A 264 -28.31 12.62 -0.45
N ASP A 265 -28.64 12.19 -1.66
CA ASP A 265 -28.11 10.98 -2.26
C ASP A 265 -26.83 11.27 -3.08
N VAL A 266 -26.54 12.52 -3.43
CA VAL A 266 -25.48 12.89 -4.37
C VAL A 266 -24.08 12.74 -3.73
N LEU A 267 -23.26 11.87 -4.33
CA LEU A 267 -21.84 11.78 -3.99
C LEU A 267 -21.12 13.09 -4.35
N GLY A 268 -20.43 13.67 -3.36
CA GLY A 268 -19.81 14.99 -3.47
C GLY A 268 -20.40 15.99 -2.47
N SER A 269 -21.61 15.70 -1.97
CA SER A 269 -22.35 16.52 -1.01
C SER A 269 -22.34 15.96 0.42
N GLN A 270 -21.32 15.21 0.81
CA GLN A 270 -21.23 14.56 2.13
C GLN A 270 -20.43 15.38 3.16
N PHE A 271 -20.62 15.11 4.45
CA PHE A 271 -19.65 15.47 5.49
C PHE A 271 -18.56 14.39 5.56
N SER A 272 -17.28 14.77 5.57
CA SER A 272 -16.17 13.81 5.51
C SER A 272 -15.21 13.90 6.70
N ALA A 273 -14.95 12.76 7.31
CA ALA A 273 -13.78 12.53 8.16
C ALA A 273 -12.58 12.16 7.29
N HIS A 274 -11.59 13.04 7.22
CA HIS A 274 -10.30 12.79 6.61
C HIS A 274 -9.26 12.48 7.70
N GLY A 275 -8.06 12.03 7.30
CA GLY A 275 -6.88 11.88 8.18
C GLY A 275 -7.18 11.14 9.51
N ASN A 276 -6.74 11.69 10.64
CA ASN A 276 -6.82 11.00 11.94
C ASN A 276 -8.01 11.47 12.80
N TRP A 277 -9.00 10.59 12.98
CA TRP A 277 -10.09 10.76 13.94
C TRP A 277 -9.96 9.78 15.11
N SER A 278 -9.23 10.14 16.17
CA SER A 278 -8.86 9.20 17.26
C SER A 278 -9.03 9.77 18.66
N GLY A 279 -9.06 8.86 19.65
CA GLY A 279 -9.01 9.21 21.06
C GLY A 279 -10.36 9.49 21.71
N PHE A 280 -11.46 9.20 21.01
CA PHE A 280 -12.82 9.25 21.56
C PHE A 280 -13.25 7.87 22.04
N ASP A 281 -13.90 7.80 23.19
CA ASP A 281 -14.49 6.57 23.72
C ASP A 281 -15.87 6.32 23.09
N THR A 282 -16.62 7.38 22.80
CA THR A 282 -17.92 7.31 22.12
C THR A 282 -17.97 8.26 20.95
N VAL A 283 -18.47 7.78 19.81
CA VAL A 283 -18.75 8.57 18.61
C VAL A 283 -20.20 8.35 18.22
N ASN A 284 -20.99 9.42 18.25
CA ASN A 284 -22.38 9.42 17.82
C ASN A 284 -22.44 10.09 16.45
N VAL A 285 -22.95 9.41 15.43
CA VAL A 285 -23.15 9.97 14.10
C VAL A 285 -24.64 10.00 13.82
N SER A 286 -25.19 11.20 13.67
CA SER A 286 -26.61 11.40 13.39
C SER A 286 -26.82 12.23 12.13
N GLY A 287 -27.82 11.84 11.34
CA GLY A 287 -28.37 12.65 10.25
C GLY A 287 -29.61 13.41 10.66
N VAL A 288 -29.98 14.39 9.84
CA VAL A 288 -31.19 15.23 10.05
C VAL A 288 -32.38 14.80 9.19
N SER A 289 -32.31 13.63 8.55
CA SER A 289 -33.33 13.17 7.60
C SER A 289 -34.68 12.89 8.26
N SER A 290 -35.76 13.37 7.64
CA SER A 290 -37.11 12.99 8.02
C SER A 290 -37.52 11.66 7.37
N PRO A 291 -38.52 10.93 7.90
CA PRO A 291 -39.00 9.69 7.29
C PRO A 291 -39.40 9.88 5.83
N GLY A 292 -38.72 9.18 4.92
CA GLY A 292 -38.95 9.25 3.47
C GLY A 292 -37.95 10.12 2.69
N ASP A 293 -37.13 10.93 3.38
CA ASP A 293 -36.02 11.64 2.77
C ASP A 293 -34.80 10.71 2.61
N PRO A 294 -33.87 11.00 1.66
CA PRO A 294 -32.56 10.36 1.64
C PRO A 294 -31.84 10.55 2.99
N LEU A 295 -31.15 9.50 3.44
CA LEU A 295 -30.32 9.55 4.63
C LEU A 295 -29.15 10.52 4.45
N SER A 296 -28.66 11.07 5.56
CA SER A 296 -27.48 11.94 5.55
C SER A 296 -26.19 11.15 5.33
N LEU A 297 -25.29 11.67 4.49
CA LEU A 297 -24.07 10.96 4.07
C LEU A 297 -22.84 11.36 4.93
N PHE A 298 -22.28 10.40 5.66
CA PHE A 298 -21.01 10.55 6.39
C PHE A 298 -19.92 9.67 5.80
N ARG A 299 -18.84 10.29 5.33
CA ARG A 299 -17.75 9.61 4.62
C ARG A 299 -16.47 9.54 5.43
N LEU A 300 -15.87 8.36 5.48
CA LEU A 300 -14.49 8.18 5.93
C LEU A 300 -13.52 8.23 4.74
N ARG A 301 -12.45 9.00 4.88
CA ARG A 301 -11.30 9.05 3.96
C ARG A 301 -10.00 8.83 4.76
N PRO A 302 -9.66 7.58 5.09
CA PRO A 302 -8.39 7.28 5.73
C PRO A 302 -7.23 7.64 4.78
N ASN A 303 -6.28 8.46 5.24
CA ASN A 303 -5.03 8.81 4.55
C ASN A 303 -3.84 8.49 5.47
N GLY A 304 -2.83 7.76 4.98
CA GLY A 304 -1.61 7.39 5.72
C GLY A 304 -0.85 6.23 5.04
N GLY A 305 0.35 5.90 5.52
CA GLY A 305 1.25 4.90 4.90
C GLY A 305 0.67 3.48 4.76
N GLY A 306 -0.40 3.14 5.51
CA GLY A 306 -1.12 1.87 5.41
C GLY A 306 -2.52 1.94 4.80
N PHE A 307 -3.04 3.13 4.45
CA PHE A 307 -4.40 3.39 3.95
C PHE A 307 -5.59 2.82 4.78
N ASN A 308 -5.39 2.02 5.82
CA ASN A 308 -6.45 1.59 6.75
C ASN A 308 -6.77 2.69 7.77
N GLY A 309 -8.02 2.77 8.23
CA GLY A 309 -8.39 3.72 9.28
C GLY A 309 -8.06 3.15 10.65
N ALA A 310 -7.38 3.89 11.53
CA ALA A 310 -7.37 3.59 12.98
C ALA A 310 -8.52 4.33 13.71
N SER A 311 -9.24 5.16 12.96
CA SER A 311 -10.36 5.93 13.48
C SER A 311 -11.49 5.00 13.91
N PHE A 312 -11.92 5.18 15.16
CA PHE A 312 -12.94 4.38 15.86
C PHE A 312 -12.51 2.98 16.33
N GLU A 313 -11.23 2.61 16.19
CA GLU A 313 -10.71 1.30 16.65
C GLU A 313 -11.01 1.02 18.12
N ASN A 314 -11.04 2.08 18.94
CA ASN A 314 -11.30 2.02 20.38
C ASN A 314 -12.61 2.73 20.78
N SER A 315 -13.49 3.03 19.83
CA SER A 315 -14.72 3.80 20.07
C SER A 315 -15.98 2.95 19.98
N VAL A 316 -16.95 3.24 20.85
CA VAL A 316 -18.35 2.88 20.65
C VAL A 316 -18.92 3.80 19.58
N LEU A 317 -19.32 3.24 18.44
CA LEU A 317 -19.91 3.97 17.32
C LEU A 317 -21.43 3.78 17.31
N ASN A 318 -22.17 4.88 17.48
CA ASN A 318 -23.63 4.90 17.39
C ASN A 318 -24.07 5.59 16.11
N LEU A 319 -24.89 4.94 15.28
CA LEU A 319 -25.43 5.48 14.03
C LEU A 319 -26.95 5.67 14.10
N ASP A 320 -27.43 6.83 13.66
CA ASP A 320 -28.86 7.11 13.53
C ASP A 320 -29.15 8.03 12.33
N ASN A 321 -30.13 7.69 11.49
CA ASN A 321 -30.52 8.50 10.32
C ASN A 321 -29.36 8.87 9.37
N ALA A 322 -28.30 8.06 9.30
CA ALA A 322 -27.10 8.35 8.55
C ALA A 322 -26.55 7.13 7.82
N VAL A 323 -25.90 7.37 6.68
CA VAL A 323 -25.09 6.39 5.93
C VAL A 323 -23.63 6.61 6.29
N LEU A 324 -22.99 5.58 6.85
CA LEU A 324 -21.54 5.51 6.98
C LEU A 324 -20.96 4.79 5.76
N PHE A 325 -19.99 5.41 5.10
CA PHE A 325 -19.27 4.76 3.99
C PHE A 325 -17.83 5.23 3.89
N VAL A 326 -17.03 4.50 3.11
CA VAL A 326 -15.60 4.73 2.96
C VAL A 326 -15.28 5.15 1.53
N ARG A 327 -14.32 6.06 1.35
CA ARG A 327 -13.63 6.19 0.06
C ARG A 327 -12.46 5.22 0.03
N THR A 328 -12.64 4.13 -0.71
CA THR A 328 -11.63 3.07 -0.76
C THR A 328 -10.48 3.38 -1.72
N ASN A 329 -9.29 2.85 -1.44
CA ASN A 329 -8.19 2.79 -2.39
C ASN A 329 -8.33 1.54 -3.29
N SER A 330 -7.38 1.31 -4.20
CA SER A 330 -7.42 0.16 -5.12
C SER A 330 -7.28 -1.21 -4.45
N GLY A 331 -6.76 -1.30 -3.22
CA GLY A 331 -6.61 -2.54 -2.45
C GLY A 331 -7.73 -2.78 -1.42
N GLY A 332 -8.67 -1.83 -1.30
CA GLY A 332 -9.63 -1.80 -0.21
C GLY A 332 -9.04 -1.29 1.10
N ASN A 333 -9.92 -1.03 2.07
CA ASN A 333 -9.56 -0.42 3.35
C ASN A 333 -10.28 -1.16 4.46
N THR A 334 -9.56 -1.47 5.53
CA THR A 334 -10.13 -1.98 6.78
C THR A 334 -10.44 -0.83 7.73
N ILE A 335 -11.68 -0.82 8.24
CA ILE A 335 -12.21 0.13 9.21
C ILE A 335 -12.52 -0.62 10.52
N PRO A 336 -11.63 -0.58 11.51
CA PRO A 336 -11.84 -1.14 12.83
C PRO A 336 -12.82 -0.25 13.63
N ILE A 337 -13.80 -0.90 14.25
CA ILE A 337 -14.82 -0.31 15.11
C ILE A 337 -14.88 -1.15 16.38
N ALA A 338 -14.72 -0.53 17.54
CA ALA A 338 -14.66 -1.28 18.80
C ALA A 338 -16.02 -1.92 19.14
N GLU A 339 -17.09 -1.12 19.06
CA GLU A 339 -18.49 -1.53 19.24
C GLU A 339 -19.36 -0.77 18.24
N LEU A 340 -20.32 -1.47 17.61
CA LEU A 340 -21.22 -0.88 16.63
C LEU A 340 -22.68 -0.94 17.10
N HIS A 341 -23.31 0.22 17.20
CA HIS A 341 -24.74 0.36 17.43
C HIS A 341 -25.40 1.17 16.33
N GLY A 342 -26.65 0.84 16.02
CA GLY A 342 -27.42 1.63 15.09
C GLY A 342 -28.91 1.35 15.13
N THR A 343 -29.69 2.39 14.85
CA THR A 343 -31.15 2.32 14.73
C THR A 343 -31.55 1.69 13.38
N SER A 344 -32.83 1.40 13.18
CA SER A 344 -33.35 0.88 11.91
C SER A 344 -33.25 1.87 10.74
N THR A 345 -32.86 3.12 11.01
CA THR A 345 -32.66 4.18 10.00
C THR A 345 -31.18 4.45 9.73
N ALA A 346 -30.28 3.69 10.34
CA ALA A 346 -28.86 3.70 10.03
C ALA A 346 -28.52 2.82 8.83
N GLU A 347 -27.50 3.19 8.08
CA GLU A 347 -26.95 2.39 6.98
C GLU A 347 -25.41 2.36 7.04
N ILE A 348 -24.84 1.19 6.78
CA ILE A 348 -23.41 1.03 6.44
C ILE A 348 -23.32 0.59 4.98
N ALA A 349 -22.52 1.32 4.19
CA ALA A 349 -22.38 1.06 2.77
C ALA A 349 -20.93 0.72 2.36
N GLY A 350 -20.80 0.08 1.20
CA GLY A 350 -19.51 -0.26 0.58
C GLY A 350 -18.71 0.95 0.09
N GLY A 351 -17.59 0.67 -0.59
CA GLY A 351 -16.66 1.70 -1.03
C GLY A 351 -17.21 2.61 -2.14
N SER A 352 -17.02 3.92 -2.01
CA SER A 352 -17.43 4.90 -3.04
C SER A 352 -16.54 4.97 -4.28
N ASN A 353 -15.39 4.25 -4.30
CA ASN A 353 -14.50 4.19 -5.46
C ASN A 353 -14.63 2.82 -6.16
N PRO A 354 -14.71 2.78 -7.51
CA PRO A 354 -14.74 1.52 -8.25
C PRO A 354 -13.48 0.68 -7.99
N GLY A 355 -13.67 -0.57 -7.55
CA GLY A 355 -12.59 -1.53 -7.36
C GLY A 355 -11.83 -1.44 -6.03
N GLY A 356 -12.42 -0.97 -4.95
CA GLY A 356 -11.86 -1.14 -3.59
C GLY A 356 -12.92 -1.67 -2.63
N VAL A 357 -12.56 -2.61 -1.76
CA VAL A 357 -13.48 -3.20 -0.78
C VAL A 357 -13.43 -2.45 0.55
N ALA A 358 -14.59 -2.10 1.10
CA ALA A 358 -14.69 -1.59 2.47
C ALA A 358 -14.83 -2.79 3.43
N ARG A 359 -13.84 -3.00 4.30
CA ARG A 359 -13.87 -4.08 5.31
C ARG A 359 -14.18 -3.49 6.68
N TYR A 360 -15.38 -3.72 7.19
CA TYR A 360 -15.76 -3.26 8.53
C TYR A 360 -15.40 -4.33 9.55
N GLN A 361 -14.39 -4.04 10.38
CA GLN A 361 -13.92 -4.94 11.43
C GLN A 361 -14.50 -4.51 12.78
N ILE A 362 -15.43 -5.30 13.33
CA ILE A 362 -16.26 -4.88 14.48
C ILE A 362 -16.02 -5.81 15.68
N GLY A 363 -15.89 -5.22 16.87
CA GLY A 363 -15.88 -5.96 18.15
C GLY A 363 -14.57 -5.87 18.95
N GLY A 364 -13.72 -4.89 18.67
CA GLY A 364 -12.42 -4.70 19.35
C GLY A 364 -12.51 -4.61 20.89
N ASN A 365 -13.63 -4.13 21.44
CA ASN A 365 -13.82 -3.99 22.89
C ASN A 365 -14.23 -5.29 23.60
N ASN A 366 -14.48 -6.38 22.87
CA ASN A 366 -14.95 -7.64 23.44
C ASN A 366 -16.30 -7.56 24.17
N LEU A 367 -17.12 -6.56 23.86
CA LEU A 367 -18.45 -6.35 24.41
C LEU A 367 -19.55 -6.65 23.38
N ASP A 368 -20.77 -6.85 23.88
CA ASP A 368 -21.95 -7.09 23.05
C ASP A 368 -22.45 -5.78 22.42
N SER A 369 -22.83 -5.83 21.15
CA SER A 369 -23.32 -4.69 20.39
C SER A 369 -24.45 -5.09 19.44
N THR A 370 -25.31 -4.13 19.07
CA THR A 370 -26.52 -4.40 18.28
C THR A 370 -26.71 -3.34 17.20
N PHE A 371 -26.83 -3.79 15.97
CA PHE A 371 -27.09 -2.93 14.81
C PHE A 371 -28.40 -3.35 14.11
N ALA A 372 -29.41 -2.47 14.19
CA ALA A 372 -30.72 -2.69 13.57
C ALA A 372 -30.83 -2.10 12.15
N GLY A 373 -29.80 -1.36 11.72
CA GLY A 373 -29.74 -0.70 10.43
C GLY A 373 -29.43 -1.64 9.27
N ARG A 374 -29.35 -1.07 8.07
CA ARG A 374 -29.04 -1.78 6.82
C ARG A 374 -27.54 -1.87 6.58
N ILE A 375 -27.07 -2.98 6.01
CA ILE A 375 -25.69 -3.12 5.49
C ILE A 375 -25.75 -3.49 4.01
N THR A 376 -25.17 -2.65 3.15
CA THR A 376 -25.31 -2.74 1.68
C THR A 376 -23.95 -2.58 0.99
N ALA A 377 -23.76 -3.22 -0.17
CA ALA A 377 -22.58 -2.96 -0.98
C ALA A 377 -22.60 -1.56 -1.63
N ASN A 378 -23.79 -1.00 -1.88
CA ASN A 378 -23.96 0.23 -2.65
C ASN A 378 -24.56 1.36 -1.81
N ILE A 379 -24.10 2.59 -2.07
CA ILE A 379 -24.76 3.81 -1.59
C ILE A 379 -25.97 4.07 -2.51
N ALA A 380 -27.11 4.48 -1.93
CA ALA A 380 -28.40 4.60 -2.62
C ALA A 380 -28.40 5.42 -3.94
N SER A 381 -27.41 6.27 -4.19
CA SER A 381 -27.25 7.03 -5.46
C SER A 381 -26.67 6.25 -6.64
N GLY A 382 -26.38 4.96 -6.49
CA GLY A 382 -26.04 4.07 -7.60
C GLY A 382 -24.74 4.40 -8.34
N THR A 383 -23.86 5.24 -7.78
CA THR A 383 -22.63 5.71 -8.43
C THR A 383 -21.40 5.49 -7.56
N GLY A 384 -21.20 4.29 -7.04
CA GLY A 384 -20.02 3.97 -6.23
C GLY A 384 -20.03 2.51 -5.82
N ASN A 385 -19.48 1.66 -6.67
CA ASN A 385 -19.67 0.22 -6.62
C ASN A 385 -18.38 -0.47 -6.13
N GLY A 386 -18.00 -0.20 -4.89
CA GLY A 386 -16.97 -0.96 -4.18
C GLY A 386 -17.61 -2.13 -3.42
N GLY A 387 -16.91 -3.27 -3.34
CA GLY A 387 -17.38 -4.38 -2.50
C GLY A 387 -17.41 -4.02 -1.01
N LEU A 388 -18.11 -4.83 -0.21
CA LEU A 388 -18.11 -4.75 1.24
C LEU A 388 -17.81 -6.12 1.85
N ASP A 389 -16.95 -6.13 2.87
CA ASP A 389 -16.76 -7.29 3.75
C ASP A 389 -17.08 -6.91 5.19
N LEU A 390 -17.66 -7.86 5.91
CA LEU A 390 -17.95 -7.75 7.33
C LEU A 390 -17.03 -8.70 8.10
N ILE A 391 -16.28 -8.17 9.07
CA ILE A 391 -15.33 -8.94 9.87
C ILE A 391 -15.70 -8.78 11.35
N LYS A 392 -16.17 -9.86 11.99
CA LYS A 392 -16.44 -9.90 13.42
C LYS A 392 -15.19 -10.36 14.18
N VAL A 393 -14.71 -9.54 15.10
CA VAL A 393 -13.56 -9.81 15.99
C VAL A 393 -13.94 -9.67 17.46
N GLY A 394 -13.03 -10.04 18.36
CA GLY A 394 -13.23 -9.98 19.81
C GLY A 394 -14.27 -10.97 20.35
N THR A 395 -14.31 -11.16 21.66
CA THR A 395 -15.10 -12.24 22.29
C THR A 395 -16.57 -11.93 22.49
N GLY A 396 -17.00 -10.67 22.31
CA GLY A 396 -18.40 -10.26 22.46
C GLY A 396 -19.31 -10.69 21.30
N THR A 397 -20.59 -10.36 21.41
CA THR A 397 -21.63 -10.65 20.41
C THR A 397 -21.96 -9.42 19.57
N LEU A 398 -21.93 -9.54 18.24
CA LEU A 398 -22.53 -8.54 17.34
C LEU A 398 -23.90 -9.06 16.88
N THR A 399 -24.98 -8.39 17.26
CA THR A 399 -26.34 -8.75 16.84
C THR A 399 -26.79 -7.88 15.68
N LEU A 400 -27.15 -8.50 14.55
CA LEU A 400 -27.69 -7.83 13.37
C LEU A 400 -29.17 -8.18 13.20
N SER A 401 -30.02 -7.15 13.03
CA SER A 401 -31.46 -7.35 12.83
C SER A 401 -32.05 -6.65 11.61
N GLY A 402 -31.28 -5.81 10.92
CA GLY A 402 -31.67 -5.16 9.67
C GLY A 402 -31.34 -5.97 8.41
N GLU A 403 -31.61 -5.37 7.24
CA GLU A 403 -31.33 -5.97 5.93
C GLU A 403 -29.82 -6.01 5.62
N LEU A 404 -29.35 -7.15 5.10
CA LEU A 404 -27.97 -7.34 4.63
C LEU A 404 -28.01 -7.66 3.12
N SER A 405 -27.41 -6.81 2.28
CA SER A 405 -27.47 -6.94 0.82
C SER A 405 -26.12 -6.69 0.11
N TYR A 406 -25.01 -6.99 0.77
CA TYR A 406 -23.65 -6.80 0.27
C TYR A 406 -23.08 -8.00 -0.52
N SER A 407 -23.82 -8.55 -1.48
CA SER A 407 -23.32 -9.61 -2.36
C SER A 407 -22.06 -9.19 -3.16
N PRO A 408 -21.23 -10.14 -3.63
CA PRO A 408 -20.07 -9.82 -4.47
C PRO A 408 -20.42 -8.95 -5.69
N VAL A 409 -19.67 -7.87 -5.92
CA VAL A 409 -19.85 -6.99 -7.10
C VAL A 409 -19.19 -7.57 -8.35
N ASN A 410 -19.84 -7.40 -9.52
CA ASN A 410 -19.32 -7.84 -10.83
C ASN A 410 -18.76 -6.68 -11.67
N THR A 411 -18.35 -6.99 -12.91
CA THR A 411 -17.77 -6.03 -13.86
C THR A 411 -18.73 -5.03 -14.45
N ALA A 412 -19.99 -5.43 -14.65
CA ALA A 412 -21.02 -4.55 -15.18
C ALA A 412 -21.33 -3.41 -14.19
N ASP A 413 -21.11 -3.68 -12.91
CA ASP A 413 -21.20 -2.71 -11.82
C ASP A 413 -19.86 -1.95 -11.62
N GLY A 414 -18.94 -1.89 -12.57
CA GLY A 414 -17.73 -1.06 -12.46
C GLY A 414 -16.60 -1.60 -11.57
N GLY A 415 -16.69 -2.85 -11.08
CA GLY A 415 -15.61 -3.53 -10.37
C GLY A 415 -14.47 -3.97 -11.30
N GLN A 416 -13.22 -3.91 -10.82
CA GLN A 416 -12.07 -4.47 -11.55
C GLN A 416 -12.11 -6.01 -11.50
N ALA A 417 -12.79 -6.60 -12.49
CA ALA A 417 -13.00 -8.04 -12.74
C ALA A 417 -11.86 -8.97 -12.34
N GLY A 418 -10.63 -8.55 -12.67
CA GLY A 418 -9.46 -9.42 -12.72
C GLY A 418 -8.86 -9.74 -11.35
N ASN A 419 -9.35 -9.13 -10.27
CA ASN A 419 -8.83 -9.39 -8.94
C ASN A 419 -9.99 -9.72 -7.97
N ALA A 420 -10.04 -10.99 -7.57
CA ALA A 420 -11.07 -11.54 -6.68
C ALA A 420 -11.17 -10.80 -5.34
N ASP A 421 -10.06 -10.27 -4.82
CA ASP A 421 -9.95 -9.53 -3.55
C ASP A 421 -10.73 -8.22 -3.54
N ARG A 422 -11.22 -7.79 -4.71
CA ARG A 422 -11.83 -6.47 -4.92
C ARG A 422 -13.35 -6.53 -5.05
N ARG A 423 -13.95 -7.73 -4.91
CA ARG A 423 -15.38 -7.99 -5.15
C ARG A 423 -16.27 -7.89 -3.90
N GLY A 424 -15.70 -8.07 -2.71
CA GLY A 424 -16.46 -8.13 -1.46
C GLY A 424 -17.39 -9.35 -1.36
N GLY A 425 -18.33 -9.31 -0.43
CA GLY A 425 -19.29 -10.40 -0.18
C GLY A 425 -18.79 -11.46 0.80
N VAL A 426 -17.82 -11.10 1.64
CA VAL A 426 -17.33 -11.95 2.73
C VAL A 426 -17.90 -11.49 4.06
N THR A 427 -18.43 -12.44 4.82
CA THR A 427 -18.68 -12.32 6.26
C THR A 427 -17.71 -13.25 6.97
N SER A 428 -16.75 -12.72 7.72
CA SER A 428 -15.79 -13.52 8.49
C SER A 428 -15.99 -13.30 9.98
N ILE A 429 -16.09 -14.39 10.73
CA ILE A 429 -16.26 -14.40 12.18
C ILE A 429 -14.97 -14.96 12.77
N ASN A 430 -14.06 -14.05 13.10
CA ASN A 430 -12.73 -14.39 13.58
C ASN A 430 -12.74 -14.80 15.06
N ALA A 431 -13.66 -14.23 15.84
CA ALA A 431 -13.82 -14.50 17.27
C ALA A 431 -15.21 -14.06 17.77
N GLY A 432 -15.63 -14.62 18.90
CA GLY A 432 -16.91 -14.31 19.55
C GLY A 432 -18.09 -14.77 18.72
N THR A 433 -19.20 -14.02 18.78
CA THR A 433 -20.47 -14.40 18.15
C THR A 433 -20.95 -13.33 17.17
N LEU A 434 -21.32 -13.74 15.96
CA LEU A 434 -22.21 -12.96 15.09
C LEU A 434 -23.62 -13.54 15.23
N ALA A 435 -24.56 -12.77 15.77
CA ALA A 435 -25.95 -13.18 15.95
C ALA A 435 -26.86 -12.51 14.92
N LEU A 436 -27.75 -13.28 14.31
CA LEU A 436 -28.80 -12.79 13.41
C LEU A 436 -30.16 -12.86 14.11
N ALA A 437 -30.94 -11.78 14.03
CA ALA A 437 -32.25 -11.68 14.66
C ALA A 437 -33.33 -11.25 13.67
N GLY A 438 -34.55 -11.75 13.86
CA GLY A 438 -35.70 -11.37 13.05
C GLY A 438 -35.59 -11.92 11.63
N ALA A 439 -35.58 -11.05 10.63
CA ALA A 439 -35.50 -11.41 9.21
C ALA A 439 -34.08 -11.20 8.60
N ALA A 440 -33.08 -10.87 9.42
CA ALA A 440 -31.71 -10.70 8.96
C ALA A 440 -31.18 -12.03 8.40
N SER A 441 -30.63 -11.98 7.19
CA SER A 441 -30.03 -13.14 6.51
C SER A 441 -28.76 -12.71 5.81
N LEU A 442 -27.74 -13.57 5.81
CA LEU A 442 -26.48 -13.26 5.12
C LEU A 442 -26.67 -13.34 3.59
N PRO A 443 -26.04 -12.45 2.81
CA PRO A 443 -26.33 -12.33 1.38
C PRO A 443 -26.00 -13.59 0.56
N ALA A 444 -26.73 -13.76 -0.54
CA ALA A 444 -26.47 -14.76 -1.58
C ALA A 444 -25.22 -14.40 -2.41
N GLY A 445 -24.71 -15.38 -3.16
CA GLY A 445 -23.75 -15.12 -4.22
C GLY A 445 -24.39 -14.47 -5.45
N ARG A 446 -23.63 -14.35 -6.54
CA ARG A 446 -24.09 -13.78 -7.80
C ARG A 446 -23.75 -14.72 -8.96
N ASP A 447 -24.74 -15.02 -9.80
CA ASP A 447 -24.52 -15.64 -11.09
C ASP A 447 -24.05 -14.56 -12.09
N ASP A 448 -22.82 -14.66 -12.58
CA ASP A 448 -22.26 -13.86 -13.67
C ASP A 448 -21.85 -14.77 -14.85
N THR A 449 -22.80 -15.59 -15.31
CA THR A 449 -22.74 -16.58 -16.41
C THR A 449 -22.15 -16.10 -17.74
N GLY A 450 -21.78 -14.82 -17.86
CA GLY A 450 -21.00 -14.27 -18.97
C GLY A 450 -19.49 -14.29 -18.74
N ALA A 451 -18.97 -13.33 -17.96
CA ALA A 451 -17.54 -12.97 -17.97
C ALA A 451 -16.70 -13.64 -16.88
N LEU A 452 -17.29 -14.01 -15.73
CA LEU A 452 -16.55 -14.44 -14.54
C LEU A 452 -17.05 -15.75 -13.91
N GLY A 453 -18.19 -16.29 -14.38
CA GLY A 453 -18.78 -17.52 -13.85
C GLY A 453 -19.59 -17.30 -12.57
N LEU A 454 -19.72 -18.34 -11.75
CA LEU A 454 -20.47 -18.31 -10.49
C LEU A 454 -19.63 -17.64 -9.39
N LEU A 455 -20.17 -16.60 -8.75
CA LEU A 455 -19.51 -15.87 -7.66
C LEU A 455 -20.15 -16.24 -6.32
N TYR A 456 -19.40 -16.90 -5.45
CA TYR A 456 -19.89 -17.27 -4.13
C TYR A 456 -19.82 -16.08 -3.15
N SER A 457 -20.87 -15.90 -2.34
CA SER A 457 -20.74 -15.15 -1.09
C SER A 457 -20.18 -16.08 -0.01
N THR A 458 -19.29 -15.58 0.84
CA THR A 458 -18.57 -16.41 1.82
C THR A 458 -18.97 -16.07 3.24
N VAL A 459 -19.30 -17.08 4.02
CA VAL A 459 -19.45 -17.00 5.48
C VAL A 459 -18.36 -17.87 6.10
N ASP A 460 -17.31 -17.23 6.59
CA ASP A 460 -16.16 -17.86 7.23
C ASP A 460 -16.33 -17.85 8.75
N ILE A 461 -16.47 -19.03 9.36
CA ILE A 461 -16.62 -19.18 10.80
C ILE A 461 -15.35 -19.83 11.35
N ARG A 462 -14.45 -19.02 11.90
CA ARG A 462 -13.16 -19.51 12.37
C ARG A 462 -13.29 -20.42 13.59
N PRO A 463 -12.31 -21.32 13.82
CA PRO A 463 -12.29 -22.16 15.02
C PRO A 463 -12.47 -21.33 16.31
N GLY A 464 -13.45 -21.73 17.13
CA GLY A 464 -13.80 -21.03 18.38
C GLY A 464 -14.76 -19.84 18.23
N ALA A 465 -15.13 -19.46 17.01
CA ALA A 465 -16.13 -18.43 16.74
C ALA A 465 -17.53 -19.04 16.49
N THR A 466 -18.56 -18.21 16.61
CA THR A 466 -19.97 -18.62 16.51
C THR A 466 -20.78 -17.77 15.53
N LEU A 467 -21.52 -18.42 14.64
CA LEU A 467 -22.69 -17.83 13.96
C LEU A 467 -23.95 -18.27 14.69
N ASP A 468 -24.68 -17.34 15.29
CA ASP A 468 -25.95 -17.63 15.98
C ASP A 468 -27.14 -17.20 15.13
N VAL A 469 -27.91 -18.18 14.65
CA VAL A 469 -29.15 -17.99 13.89
C VAL A 469 -30.40 -18.37 14.70
N SER A 470 -30.27 -18.61 16.00
CA SER A 470 -31.37 -19.07 16.86
C SER A 470 -32.55 -18.09 16.93
N ALA A 471 -32.28 -16.79 16.76
CA ALA A 471 -33.29 -15.73 16.70
C ALA A 471 -33.79 -15.43 15.27
N SER A 472 -33.42 -16.25 14.28
CA SER A 472 -33.85 -16.17 12.88
C SER A 472 -34.53 -17.48 12.44
N PRO A 473 -35.82 -17.71 12.79
CA PRO A 473 -36.50 -18.97 12.53
C PRO A 473 -36.50 -19.35 11.04
N GLY A 474 -36.03 -20.55 10.73
CA GLY A 474 -36.00 -21.06 9.36
C GLY A 474 -34.84 -20.55 8.51
N TYR A 475 -33.75 -20.08 9.13
CA TYR A 475 -32.53 -19.71 8.41
C TYR A 475 -32.13 -20.81 7.42
N SER A 476 -31.93 -20.41 6.17
CA SER A 476 -31.61 -21.29 5.05
C SER A 476 -30.48 -20.67 4.24
N THR A 477 -29.52 -21.49 3.81
CA THR A 477 -28.49 -21.02 2.89
C THR A 477 -29.10 -20.50 1.59
N ALA A 478 -28.63 -19.36 1.11
CA ALA A 478 -29.05 -18.81 -0.17
C ALA A 478 -28.26 -19.44 -1.35
N PRO A 479 -28.75 -19.30 -2.60
CA PRO A 479 -28.00 -19.76 -3.78
C PRO A 479 -26.60 -19.14 -3.84
N LEU A 480 -25.60 -19.95 -4.20
CA LEU A 480 -24.19 -19.53 -4.27
C LEU A 480 -23.64 -18.93 -2.96
N GLN A 481 -24.23 -19.27 -1.81
CA GLN A 481 -23.63 -18.98 -0.50
C GLN A 481 -22.77 -20.17 -0.07
N GLN A 482 -21.55 -19.91 0.40
CA GLN A 482 -20.70 -20.93 1.00
C GLN A 482 -20.45 -20.65 2.48
N ILE A 483 -20.63 -21.68 3.31
CA ILE A 483 -20.29 -21.67 4.73
C ILE A 483 -19.02 -22.49 4.91
N ILE A 484 -17.98 -21.85 5.44
CA ILE A 484 -16.64 -22.43 5.58
C ILE A 484 -16.11 -22.30 7.01
N GLY A 485 -14.95 -22.89 7.26
CA GLY A 485 -14.22 -22.76 8.51
C GLY A 485 -14.54 -23.87 9.52
N GLY A 486 -13.93 -23.75 10.71
CA GLY A 486 -13.98 -24.77 11.77
C GLY A 486 -14.80 -24.37 13.00
N GLY A 487 -15.67 -23.35 12.87
CA GLY A 487 -16.43 -22.78 13.98
C GLY A 487 -17.74 -23.48 14.30
N THR A 488 -18.62 -22.77 15.01
CA THR A 488 -19.93 -23.29 15.45
C THR A 488 -21.09 -22.46 14.88
N VAL A 489 -22.15 -23.14 14.43
CA VAL A 489 -23.45 -22.56 14.11
C VAL A 489 -24.44 -22.92 15.22
N VAL A 490 -25.13 -21.94 15.78
CA VAL A 490 -26.16 -22.11 16.83
C VAL A 490 -27.53 -21.78 16.25
N GLY A 491 -28.56 -22.55 16.62
CA GLY A 491 -29.90 -22.47 16.05
C GLY A 491 -30.18 -23.53 14.98
N ALA A 492 -31.47 -23.78 14.72
CA ALA A 492 -31.89 -24.71 13.68
C ALA A 492 -31.51 -24.18 12.29
N PHE A 493 -30.76 -24.97 11.52
CA PHE A 493 -30.17 -24.56 10.25
C PHE A 493 -30.65 -25.42 9.08
N ASN A 494 -31.03 -24.79 7.98
CA ASN A 494 -31.40 -25.45 6.72
C ASN A 494 -30.29 -25.24 5.68
N HIS A 495 -29.74 -26.33 5.15
CA HIS A 495 -28.84 -26.34 4.01
C HIS A 495 -29.62 -26.65 2.73
N ASP A 496 -29.74 -25.65 1.85
CA ASP A 496 -30.58 -25.71 0.64
C ASP A 496 -29.70 -25.70 -0.63
N GLU A 497 -29.56 -24.58 -1.34
CA GLU A 497 -28.76 -24.52 -2.59
C GLU A 497 -27.29 -24.07 -2.41
N GLY A 498 -26.84 -23.94 -1.16
CA GLY A 498 -25.49 -23.47 -0.82
C GLY A 498 -24.41 -24.56 -0.85
N ARG A 499 -23.22 -24.19 -0.39
CA ARG A 499 -22.08 -25.10 -0.15
C ARG A 499 -21.68 -25.08 1.33
N LEU A 500 -21.45 -26.26 1.92
CA LEU A 500 -20.68 -26.41 3.16
C LEU A 500 -19.26 -26.86 2.79
N ALA A 501 -18.24 -26.22 3.35
CA ALA A 501 -16.84 -26.62 3.23
C ALA A 501 -16.17 -26.56 4.61
N PRO A 502 -16.31 -27.61 5.43
CA PRO A 502 -15.73 -27.64 6.77
C PRO A 502 -14.21 -27.38 6.72
N GLY A 503 -13.68 -26.66 7.70
CA GLY A 503 -12.23 -26.44 7.83
C GLY A 503 -11.59 -25.47 6.83
N ASP A 504 -12.11 -25.36 5.60
CA ASP A 504 -11.65 -24.44 4.58
C ASP A 504 -11.60 -23.00 5.13
N ASP A 505 -10.53 -22.27 4.81
CA ASP A 505 -10.34 -20.88 5.23
C ASP A 505 -10.36 -19.94 4.03
N ASN A 506 -10.72 -18.69 4.26
CA ASN A 506 -10.66 -17.65 3.28
C ASN A 506 -9.26 -16.99 3.29
N ALA A 507 -8.53 -17.07 2.16
CA ALA A 507 -7.22 -16.44 1.99
C ALA A 507 -7.26 -14.88 1.94
N GLY A 508 -8.40 -14.26 2.23
CA GLY A 508 -8.61 -12.81 2.18
C GLY A 508 -9.42 -12.32 0.97
N ASN A 509 -10.06 -13.22 0.20
CA ASN A 509 -10.94 -12.88 -0.93
C ASN A 509 -12.05 -13.90 -1.20
N SER A 510 -13.11 -13.48 -1.90
CA SER A 510 -14.30 -14.32 -2.14
C SER A 510 -14.11 -15.47 -3.15
N ALA A 511 -12.93 -15.64 -3.77
CA ALA A 511 -12.73 -16.64 -4.84
C ALA A 511 -11.71 -17.74 -4.53
N ASN A 512 -10.74 -17.50 -3.65
CA ASN A 512 -9.65 -18.43 -3.34
C ASN A 512 -9.75 -18.92 -1.89
N LEU A 513 -10.32 -20.11 -1.74
CA LEU A 513 -10.32 -20.84 -0.47
C LEU A 513 -8.97 -21.54 -0.27
N VAL A 514 -8.41 -21.44 0.94
CA VAL A 514 -7.32 -22.31 1.39
C VAL A 514 -7.95 -23.62 1.84
N ARG A 515 -7.66 -24.67 1.08
CA ARG A 515 -8.21 -26.01 1.35
C ARG A 515 -7.57 -26.63 2.57
N THR A 516 -8.35 -26.80 3.63
CA THR A 516 -7.87 -27.25 4.92
C THR A 516 -8.90 -28.16 5.56
N ALA A 517 -8.52 -29.41 5.84
CA ALA A 517 -9.40 -30.29 6.58
C ALA A 517 -9.74 -29.74 7.97
N GLY A 518 -11.01 -29.78 8.35
CA GLY A 518 -11.46 -29.35 9.67
C GLY A 518 -12.90 -29.72 10.02
N THR A 519 -13.34 -29.27 11.19
CA THR A 519 -14.67 -29.61 11.71
C THR A 519 -15.57 -28.39 11.78
N LEU A 520 -16.68 -28.38 11.04
CA LEU A 520 -17.75 -27.39 11.19
C LEU A 520 -18.84 -27.94 12.10
N THR A 521 -19.19 -27.21 13.17
CA THR A 521 -20.12 -27.70 14.20
C THR A 521 -21.48 -27.00 14.10
N PHE A 522 -22.56 -27.76 14.15
CA PHE A 522 -23.93 -27.28 14.35
C PHE A 522 -24.39 -27.69 15.76
N ALA A 523 -24.66 -26.71 16.61
CA ALA A 523 -25.04 -26.93 18.01
C ALA A 523 -26.45 -27.52 18.16
N ASP A 524 -27.33 -27.28 17.18
CA ASP A 524 -28.73 -27.73 17.17
C ASP A 524 -28.99 -28.64 15.97
N SER A 525 -30.16 -28.56 15.33
CA SER A 525 -30.56 -29.40 14.20
C SER A 525 -30.06 -28.87 12.85
N LEU A 526 -29.65 -29.78 11.97
CA LEU A 526 -29.30 -29.52 10.58
C LEU A 526 -30.28 -30.24 9.63
N THR A 527 -30.85 -29.52 8.66
CA THR A 527 -31.71 -30.12 7.62
C THR A 527 -31.09 -29.91 6.25
N PHE A 528 -30.90 -30.99 5.49
CA PHE A 528 -30.51 -30.96 4.08
C PHE A 528 -31.74 -30.98 3.17
N ASN A 529 -31.94 -29.88 2.44
CA ASN A 529 -32.91 -29.72 1.36
C ASN A 529 -32.26 -29.80 -0.03
N GLY A 530 -30.93 -29.81 -0.09
CA GLY A 530 -30.14 -29.99 -1.31
C GLY A 530 -28.68 -29.63 -1.09
N GLY A 531 -28.05 -29.08 -2.14
CA GLY A 531 -26.77 -28.39 -2.02
C GLY A 531 -25.54 -29.28 -2.05
N GLU A 532 -24.39 -28.65 -1.87
CA GLU A 532 -23.07 -29.28 -1.95
C GLU A 532 -22.40 -29.34 -0.58
N VAL A 533 -21.68 -30.44 -0.33
CA VAL A 533 -20.63 -30.52 0.68
C VAL A 533 -19.30 -30.70 -0.05
N LEU A 534 -18.49 -29.65 -0.06
CA LEU A 534 -17.10 -29.73 -0.47
C LEU A 534 -16.34 -30.36 0.69
N PHE A 535 -15.79 -31.54 0.46
CA PHE A 535 -15.29 -32.41 1.53
C PHE A 535 -13.82 -32.70 1.32
N ASP A 536 -12.96 -32.16 2.17
CA ASP A 536 -11.52 -32.41 2.15
C ASP A 536 -11.20 -33.83 2.65
N VAL A 537 -10.55 -34.61 1.79
CA VAL A 537 -10.27 -36.03 1.96
C VAL A 537 -8.77 -36.29 1.93
N ALA A 538 -8.20 -36.71 3.05
CA ALA A 538 -6.87 -37.25 3.13
C ALA A 538 -6.78 -38.66 2.52
N ALA A 539 -5.57 -39.06 2.11
CA ALA A 539 -5.33 -40.39 1.55
C ALA A 539 -5.67 -41.56 2.50
N THR A 540 -5.64 -41.31 3.82
CA THR A 540 -5.91 -42.32 4.86
C THR A 540 -7.19 -41.98 5.64
N PRO A 541 -8.11 -42.94 5.81
CA PRO A 541 -9.30 -42.74 6.64
C PRO A 541 -8.94 -42.36 8.08
N GLY A 542 -9.68 -41.40 8.65
CA GLY A 542 -9.60 -41.04 10.08
C GLY A 542 -8.46 -40.10 10.48
N ALA A 543 -7.64 -39.61 9.55
CA ALA A 543 -6.62 -38.59 9.81
C ALA A 543 -6.77 -37.41 8.85
N GLY A 544 -7.05 -36.22 9.36
CA GLY A 544 -7.04 -34.98 8.58
C GLY A 544 -8.07 -34.94 7.43
N ASN A 545 -9.29 -35.40 7.67
CA ASN A 545 -10.44 -35.20 6.78
C ASN A 545 -11.37 -34.15 7.38
N ASP A 546 -12.24 -33.60 6.55
CA ASP A 546 -13.36 -32.81 7.03
C ASP A 546 -14.33 -33.61 7.90
N LEU A 547 -15.06 -32.88 8.73
CA LEU A 547 -16.18 -33.39 9.49
C LEU A 547 -17.26 -32.31 9.67
N ILE A 548 -18.51 -32.64 9.38
CA ILE A 548 -19.65 -31.87 9.90
C ILE A 548 -20.09 -32.52 11.23
N GLN A 549 -20.02 -31.77 12.32
CA GLN A 549 -20.51 -32.23 13.62
C GLN A 549 -21.89 -31.62 13.89
N VAL A 550 -22.90 -32.43 14.18
CA VAL A 550 -24.25 -31.96 14.55
C VAL A 550 -24.60 -32.49 15.93
N ASN A 551 -24.84 -31.60 16.88
CA ASN A 551 -25.20 -31.98 18.25
C ASN A 551 -26.70 -32.28 18.39
N GLY A 552 -27.54 -31.70 17.54
CA GLY A 552 -28.96 -32.03 17.42
C GLY A 552 -29.23 -33.17 16.42
N ALA A 553 -30.49 -33.26 15.96
CA ALA A 553 -30.90 -34.23 14.95
C ALA A 553 -30.62 -33.71 13.53
N THR A 554 -30.31 -34.62 12.61
CA THR A 554 -30.09 -34.31 11.19
C THR A 554 -31.20 -34.89 10.32
N ASN A 555 -31.74 -34.10 9.40
CA ASN A 555 -32.72 -34.54 8.39
C ASN A 555 -32.10 -34.53 6.98
N LEU A 556 -32.20 -35.66 6.27
CA LEU A 556 -31.56 -35.90 4.97
C LEU A 556 -32.52 -35.83 3.77
N ALA A 557 -33.75 -35.35 3.96
CA ALA A 557 -34.86 -35.53 3.00
C ALA A 557 -34.62 -34.95 1.60
N GLY A 558 -33.84 -33.88 1.43
CA GLY A 558 -33.58 -33.24 0.14
C GLY A 558 -32.47 -33.87 -0.71
N GLY A 559 -31.69 -34.80 -0.15
CA GLY A 559 -30.46 -35.28 -0.79
C GLY A 559 -29.27 -34.33 -0.58
N GLY A 560 -28.16 -34.64 -1.23
CA GLY A 560 -26.93 -33.85 -1.15
C GLY A 560 -25.85 -34.37 -2.11
N LEU A 561 -25.03 -33.46 -2.62
CA LEU A 561 -23.85 -33.79 -3.41
C LEU A 561 -22.59 -33.69 -2.55
N ILE A 562 -21.86 -34.79 -2.39
CA ILE A 562 -20.52 -34.77 -1.82
C ILE A 562 -19.53 -34.57 -2.96
N THR A 563 -18.75 -33.49 -2.89
CA THR A 563 -17.65 -33.21 -3.81
C THR A 563 -16.33 -33.38 -3.05
N PRO A 564 -15.65 -34.53 -3.19
CA PRO A 564 -14.37 -34.75 -2.55
C PRO A 564 -13.30 -33.80 -3.11
N ASN A 565 -12.57 -33.12 -2.23
CA ASN A 565 -11.31 -32.49 -2.54
C ASN A 565 -10.18 -33.31 -1.91
N PHE A 566 -9.29 -33.86 -2.71
CA PHE A 566 -8.28 -34.78 -2.21
C PHE A 566 -7.08 -33.99 -1.66
N LEU A 567 -6.87 -34.01 -0.34
CA LEU A 567 -5.72 -33.39 0.32
C LEU A 567 -4.44 -34.14 -0.02
N GLY A 568 -3.44 -33.42 -0.53
CA GLY A 568 -2.27 -34.06 -1.14
C GLY A 568 -2.60 -34.84 -2.43
N GLY A 569 -3.84 -34.69 -2.91
CA GLY A 569 -4.48 -35.18 -4.15
C GLY A 569 -4.05 -36.51 -4.72
N THR A 570 -3.75 -37.38 -3.78
CA THR A 570 -3.88 -38.82 -3.94
C THR A 570 -5.34 -39.16 -3.68
N VAL A 571 -6.01 -39.79 -4.65
CA VAL A 571 -7.35 -40.34 -4.43
C VAL A 571 -7.22 -41.56 -3.51
N PRO A 572 -7.98 -41.65 -2.40
CA PRO A 572 -7.96 -42.83 -1.55
C PRO A 572 -8.34 -44.10 -2.30
N THR A 573 -7.60 -45.18 -2.08
CA THR A 573 -7.85 -46.46 -2.75
C THR A 573 -8.75 -47.40 -1.96
N SER A 574 -9.00 -47.11 -0.67
CA SER A 574 -9.89 -47.90 0.18
C SER A 574 -10.20 -47.17 1.48
N GLY A 575 -11.34 -47.49 2.09
CA GLY A 575 -11.65 -47.13 3.47
C GLY A 575 -12.94 -46.33 3.64
N GLN A 576 -13.44 -46.26 4.87
CA GLN A 576 -14.69 -45.55 5.20
C GLN A 576 -14.39 -44.12 5.64
N TYR A 577 -15.04 -43.15 5.03
CA TYR A 577 -14.92 -41.73 5.35
C TYR A 577 -16.23 -41.22 5.94
N THR A 578 -16.14 -40.57 7.09
CA THR A 578 -17.27 -39.95 7.77
C THR A 578 -17.42 -38.52 7.28
N ILE A 579 -18.54 -38.23 6.64
CA ILE A 579 -18.89 -36.88 6.17
C ILE A 579 -19.41 -36.05 7.34
N LEU A 580 -20.32 -36.64 8.12
CA LEU A 580 -21.07 -35.97 9.16
C LEU A 580 -21.36 -36.91 10.32
N ASN A 581 -21.25 -36.41 11.55
CA ASN A 581 -21.73 -37.07 12.77
C ASN A 581 -22.97 -36.33 13.33
N SER A 582 -24.06 -37.06 13.57
CA SER A 582 -25.31 -36.52 14.12
C SER A 582 -25.62 -37.13 15.48
N ALA A 583 -25.33 -36.41 16.56
CA ALA A 583 -25.53 -36.90 17.93
C ALA A 583 -27.02 -37.17 18.25
N GLY A 584 -27.93 -36.37 17.69
CA GLY A 584 -29.38 -36.58 17.78
C GLY A 584 -29.94 -37.60 16.79
N GLY A 585 -29.09 -38.27 15.99
CA GLY A 585 -29.47 -39.26 15.00
C GLY A 585 -29.96 -38.67 13.66
N PHE A 586 -30.38 -39.55 12.76
CA PHE A 586 -30.81 -39.20 11.40
C PHE A 586 -32.29 -39.47 11.14
N THR A 587 -32.89 -38.63 10.30
CA THR A 587 -34.19 -38.86 9.64
C THR A 587 -34.04 -38.66 8.13
N GLY A 588 -34.99 -39.16 7.32
CA GLY A 588 -34.93 -39.08 5.86
C GLY A 588 -34.27 -40.30 5.20
N SER A 589 -33.77 -40.12 3.95
CA SER A 589 -33.20 -41.21 3.12
C SER A 589 -31.88 -40.77 2.48
N THR A 590 -30.91 -41.68 2.36
CA THR A 590 -29.66 -41.43 1.62
C THR A 590 -29.76 -41.73 0.12
N ALA A 591 -30.92 -42.16 -0.38
CA ALA A 591 -31.08 -42.61 -1.77
C ALA A 591 -30.81 -41.52 -2.83
N SER A 592 -31.03 -40.25 -2.47
CA SER A 592 -30.76 -39.09 -3.34
C SER A 592 -29.38 -38.46 -3.10
N TRP A 593 -28.54 -39.08 -2.27
CA TRP A 593 -27.16 -38.62 -2.04
C TRP A 593 -26.22 -39.24 -3.06
N SER A 594 -25.23 -38.47 -3.49
CA SER A 594 -24.19 -38.93 -4.42
C SER A 594 -22.83 -38.41 -4.01
N VAL A 595 -21.79 -39.14 -4.41
CA VAL A 595 -20.39 -38.73 -4.24
C VAL A 595 -19.81 -38.57 -5.64
N ALA A 596 -19.29 -37.39 -5.95
CA ALA A 596 -18.57 -37.12 -7.20
C ALA A 596 -17.19 -37.80 -7.18
N TRP A 597 -17.16 -39.13 -7.10
CA TRP A 597 -15.95 -39.93 -6.96
C TRP A 597 -15.23 -40.14 -8.31
N PRO A 598 -13.91 -39.89 -8.40
CA PRO A 598 -13.15 -40.11 -9.63
C PRO A 598 -12.89 -41.61 -9.88
N GLY A 599 -12.69 -41.99 -11.16
CA GLY A 599 -12.33 -43.35 -11.56
C GLY A 599 -13.43 -44.15 -12.24
N ARG A 600 -13.09 -45.38 -12.64
CA ARG A 600 -13.91 -46.30 -13.43
C ARG A 600 -15.03 -47.01 -12.64
N SER A 601 -15.15 -46.76 -11.33
CA SER A 601 -16.01 -47.54 -10.42
C SER A 601 -17.45 -47.00 -10.21
N GLY A 602 -17.84 -45.88 -10.85
CA GLY A 602 -19.15 -45.23 -10.66
C GLY A 602 -19.28 -44.44 -9.34
N SER A 603 -20.41 -43.73 -9.15
CA SER A 603 -20.67 -42.97 -7.89
C SER A 603 -20.71 -43.90 -6.69
N LEU A 604 -20.03 -43.51 -5.61
CA LEU A 604 -20.04 -44.27 -4.36
C LEU A 604 -21.38 -44.08 -3.63
N PRO A 605 -21.95 -45.13 -3.01
CA PRO A 605 -23.15 -45.00 -2.20
C PRO A 605 -22.84 -44.30 -0.88
N VAL A 606 -23.73 -43.39 -0.47
CA VAL A 606 -23.75 -42.80 0.87
C VAL A 606 -24.69 -43.59 1.77
N SER A 607 -24.25 -43.87 3.00
CA SER A 607 -25.01 -44.69 3.96
C SER A 607 -24.89 -44.15 5.38
N ILE A 608 -25.82 -44.56 6.25
CA ILE A 608 -25.79 -44.25 7.68
C ILE A 608 -25.16 -45.43 8.42
N SER A 609 -24.14 -45.16 9.23
CA SER A 609 -23.47 -46.10 10.12
C SER A 609 -23.58 -45.58 11.56
N GLY A 610 -24.58 -46.03 12.31
CA GLY A 610 -24.87 -45.49 13.64
C GLY A 610 -25.26 -44.01 13.57
N ASN A 611 -24.44 -43.14 14.18
CA ASN A 611 -24.62 -41.68 14.14
C ASN A 611 -23.80 -41.00 13.05
N ASP A 612 -23.13 -41.77 12.17
CA ASP A 612 -22.30 -41.23 11.09
C ASP A 612 -22.96 -41.38 9.73
N LEU A 613 -22.88 -40.32 8.91
CA LEU A 613 -23.11 -40.37 7.47
C LEU A 613 -21.78 -40.64 6.77
N VAL A 614 -21.67 -41.74 6.04
CA VAL A 614 -20.40 -42.24 5.52
C VAL A 614 -20.46 -42.62 4.03
N PHE A 615 -19.30 -42.58 3.37
CA PHE A 615 -19.06 -43.27 2.10
C PHE A 615 -17.82 -44.17 2.20
N ASN A 616 -17.72 -45.18 1.34
CA ASN A 616 -16.58 -46.10 1.32
C ASN A 616 -15.78 -45.92 0.03
N ALA A 617 -14.54 -45.43 0.14
CA ALA A 617 -13.60 -45.34 -0.97
C ALA A 617 -13.28 -46.75 -1.52
N THR A 618 -13.15 -46.85 -2.84
CA THR A 618 -12.79 -48.07 -3.57
C THR A 618 -11.56 -47.82 -4.45
N VAL A 619 -10.87 -48.89 -4.84
CA VAL A 619 -9.59 -48.80 -5.59
C VAL A 619 -9.82 -48.14 -6.94
N THR A 620 -9.15 -47.02 -7.18
CA THR A 620 -9.09 -46.33 -8.46
C THR A 620 -7.94 -46.86 -9.31
N SER A 621 -8.10 -48.03 -9.94
CA SER A 621 -7.20 -48.37 -11.06
C SER A 621 -7.61 -47.48 -12.24
N GLY A 622 -6.90 -46.36 -12.43
CA GLY A 622 -6.89 -45.66 -13.70
C GLY A 622 -6.15 -46.50 -14.73
N ASP A 623 -6.59 -46.45 -15.98
CA ASP A 623 -5.96 -47.16 -17.09
C ASP A 623 -4.98 -46.23 -17.83
N SER A 624 -4.13 -46.81 -18.68
CA SER A 624 -3.30 -46.08 -19.64
C SER A 624 -4.06 -45.86 -20.94
N VAL A 625 -4.38 -44.60 -21.25
CA VAL A 625 -5.15 -44.22 -22.42
C VAL A 625 -4.37 -43.30 -23.36
N VAL A 626 -4.53 -43.51 -24.67
CA VAL A 626 -3.91 -42.71 -25.73
C VAL A 626 -4.98 -41.91 -26.46
N TRP A 627 -4.81 -40.60 -26.55
CA TRP A 627 -5.72 -39.75 -27.32
C TRP A 627 -5.67 -40.09 -28.80
N LYS A 628 -6.82 -40.41 -29.38
CA LYS A 628 -7.00 -40.61 -30.83
C LYS A 628 -7.81 -39.46 -31.45
N GLY A 629 -8.78 -38.90 -30.72
CA GLY A 629 -9.62 -37.81 -31.21
C GLY A 629 -10.40 -38.18 -32.47
N THR A 630 -10.87 -39.42 -32.55
CA THR A 630 -11.54 -40.00 -33.74
C THR A 630 -13.02 -39.66 -33.82
N VAL A 631 -13.66 -39.29 -32.71
CA VAL A 631 -15.09 -38.99 -32.64
C VAL A 631 -15.32 -37.48 -32.61
N SER A 632 -14.63 -36.76 -31.73
CA SER A 632 -14.67 -35.30 -31.62
C SER A 632 -13.33 -34.73 -31.13
N GLY A 633 -13.28 -33.42 -30.88
CA GLY A 633 -12.15 -32.78 -30.19
C GLY A 633 -12.26 -32.83 -28.66
N ASP A 634 -13.33 -33.39 -28.09
CA ASP A 634 -13.61 -33.26 -26.66
C ASP A 634 -12.87 -34.32 -25.83
N TRP A 635 -12.08 -33.86 -24.86
CA TRP A 635 -11.61 -34.64 -23.72
C TRP A 635 -12.59 -34.44 -22.57
N ASP A 636 -13.68 -35.20 -22.62
CA ASP A 636 -14.70 -35.24 -21.59
C ASP A 636 -14.56 -36.50 -20.70
N VAL A 637 -15.20 -36.44 -19.53
CA VAL A 637 -15.20 -37.54 -18.57
C VAL A 637 -16.36 -38.46 -18.91
N GLN A 638 -16.06 -39.75 -19.11
CA GLN A 638 -17.01 -40.85 -19.25
C GLN A 638 -18.03 -40.76 -20.40
N THR A 639 -17.77 -39.92 -21.41
CA THR A 639 -18.77 -39.63 -22.44
C THR A 639 -18.33 -40.05 -23.84
N THR A 640 -17.24 -39.48 -24.35
CA THR A 640 -16.85 -39.63 -25.76
C THR A 640 -15.68 -40.60 -25.92
N GLN A 641 -15.82 -41.58 -26.82
CA GLN A 641 -14.79 -42.59 -27.10
C GLN A 641 -13.64 -42.03 -27.98
N ASN A 642 -12.98 -40.97 -27.51
CA ASN A 642 -11.84 -40.35 -28.18
C ASN A 642 -10.49 -40.97 -27.81
N PHE A 643 -10.48 -41.94 -26.90
CA PHE A 643 -9.27 -42.57 -26.38
C PHE A 643 -9.14 -44.02 -26.84
N PHE A 644 -7.91 -44.51 -26.92
CA PHE A 644 -7.60 -45.93 -27.03
C PHE A 644 -6.97 -46.37 -25.72
N ASN A 645 -7.59 -47.33 -25.04
CA ASN A 645 -7.10 -47.87 -23.78
C ASN A 645 -6.09 -49.00 -24.07
N ASN A 646 -4.85 -48.81 -23.62
CA ASN A 646 -3.77 -49.76 -23.85
C ASN A 646 -3.92 -51.04 -23.02
N ASP A 647 -4.56 -50.96 -21.85
CA ASP A 647 -4.73 -52.08 -20.93
C ASP A 647 -5.82 -53.04 -21.42
N SER A 648 -6.92 -52.49 -21.96
CA SER A 648 -8.02 -53.28 -22.56
C SER A 648 -7.87 -53.50 -24.07
N ALA A 649 -6.93 -52.80 -24.72
CA ALA A 649 -6.70 -52.80 -26.18
C ALA A 649 -7.95 -52.46 -27.02
N SER A 650 -8.76 -51.51 -26.56
CA SER A 650 -9.99 -51.07 -27.24
C SER A 650 -10.20 -49.56 -27.21
N ASN A 651 -11.05 -49.04 -28.10
CA ASN A 651 -11.53 -47.67 -28.02
C ASN A 651 -12.33 -47.48 -26.72
N ASP A 652 -12.12 -46.35 -26.07
CA ASP A 652 -12.58 -46.10 -24.71
C ASP A 652 -12.83 -44.61 -24.47
N VAL A 653 -13.51 -44.31 -23.37
CA VAL A 653 -13.70 -42.97 -22.81
C VAL A 653 -12.63 -42.68 -21.76
N PHE A 654 -12.44 -41.41 -21.39
CA PHE A 654 -11.55 -41.03 -20.29
C PHE A 654 -12.27 -41.08 -18.94
N PHE A 655 -11.59 -41.58 -17.91
CA PHE A 655 -11.99 -41.47 -16.52
C PHE A 655 -10.95 -40.70 -15.73
N ASN A 656 -11.38 -39.86 -14.79
CA ASN A 656 -10.47 -39.25 -13.82
C ASN A 656 -9.66 -40.35 -13.11
N GLY A 657 -8.35 -40.16 -12.99
CA GLY A 657 -7.40 -41.17 -12.53
C GLY A 657 -6.63 -41.90 -13.66
N ASP A 658 -7.13 -41.90 -14.90
CA ASP A 658 -6.39 -42.47 -16.04
C ASP A 658 -5.08 -41.69 -16.31
N SER A 659 -4.09 -42.37 -16.87
CA SER A 659 -2.88 -41.75 -17.42
C SER A 659 -3.06 -41.51 -18.92
N VAL A 660 -2.73 -40.31 -19.39
CA VAL A 660 -3.08 -39.87 -20.75
C VAL A 660 -1.83 -39.60 -21.58
N ARG A 661 -1.76 -40.21 -22.77
CA ARG A 661 -0.71 -39.95 -23.76
C ARG A 661 -1.26 -39.32 -25.04
N PHE A 662 -0.64 -38.24 -25.49
CA PHE A 662 -0.83 -37.60 -26.79
C PHE A 662 0.39 -37.88 -27.67
N ASP A 663 0.18 -38.50 -28.83
CA ASP A 663 1.26 -38.86 -29.76
C ASP A 663 0.85 -38.68 -31.23
N ASN A 664 1.76 -38.99 -32.16
CA ASN A 664 1.51 -38.83 -33.59
C ASN A 664 0.39 -39.72 -34.18
N THR A 665 -0.22 -40.62 -33.40
CA THR A 665 -1.27 -41.52 -33.89
C THR A 665 -2.68 -40.93 -33.84
N ALA A 666 -2.84 -39.72 -33.29
CA ALA A 666 -4.14 -39.03 -33.28
C ALA A 666 -4.58 -38.55 -34.66
N SER A 667 -5.88 -38.48 -34.88
CA SER A 667 -6.50 -37.83 -36.04
C SER A 667 -6.88 -36.38 -35.78
N ASN A 668 -6.97 -35.98 -34.50
CA ASN A 668 -7.28 -34.61 -34.09
C ASN A 668 -6.25 -34.12 -33.07
N PHE A 669 -5.64 -32.98 -33.36
CA PHE A 669 -4.59 -32.35 -32.55
C PHE A 669 -5.09 -31.12 -31.78
N THR A 670 -6.37 -30.77 -31.91
CA THR A 670 -7.04 -29.75 -31.10
C THR A 670 -7.96 -30.43 -30.10
N VAL A 671 -7.60 -30.34 -28.81
CA VAL A 671 -8.24 -31.00 -27.68
C VAL A 671 -9.01 -29.94 -26.88
N ASN A 672 -10.32 -30.14 -26.75
CA ASN A 672 -11.25 -29.31 -26.00
C ASN A 672 -11.60 -29.98 -24.68
N LEU A 673 -11.44 -29.28 -23.56
CA LEU A 673 -11.81 -29.66 -22.21
C LEU A 673 -13.15 -28.97 -21.88
N PRO A 674 -14.30 -29.62 -22.05
CA PRO A 674 -15.58 -29.02 -21.68
C PRO A 674 -15.75 -28.87 -20.16
N GLN A 675 -14.98 -29.62 -19.37
CA GLN A 675 -15.00 -29.65 -17.90
C GLN A 675 -13.59 -29.97 -17.36
N ASP A 676 -13.40 -29.83 -16.05
CA ASP A 676 -12.13 -30.19 -15.40
C ASP A 676 -11.86 -31.70 -15.50
N VAL A 677 -10.61 -32.05 -15.74
CA VAL A 677 -10.12 -33.43 -15.81
C VAL A 677 -9.01 -33.64 -14.78
N LEU A 678 -8.98 -34.83 -14.16
CA LEU A 678 -8.01 -35.21 -13.13
C LEU A 678 -7.21 -36.45 -13.55
N PRO A 679 -6.40 -36.38 -14.62
CA PRO A 679 -5.51 -37.48 -14.99
C PRO A 679 -4.36 -37.62 -13.97
N THR A 680 -3.84 -38.82 -13.80
CA THR A 680 -2.64 -39.04 -12.96
C THR A 680 -1.37 -38.51 -13.63
N GLU A 681 -1.30 -38.63 -14.95
CA GLU A 681 -0.19 -38.15 -15.78
C GLU A 681 -0.72 -37.72 -17.15
N VAL A 682 -0.12 -36.68 -17.71
CA VAL A 682 -0.30 -36.25 -19.10
C VAL A 682 1.06 -36.23 -19.79
N VAL A 683 1.23 -37.08 -20.81
CA VAL A 683 2.43 -37.12 -21.65
C VAL A 683 2.08 -36.62 -23.05
N VAL A 684 2.75 -35.56 -23.50
CA VAL A 684 2.69 -35.09 -24.89
C VAL A 684 4.02 -35.42 -25.55
N ASP A 685 4.02 -36.45 -26.40
CA ASP A 685 5.21 -36.95 -27.10
C ASP A 685 4.90 -37.05 -28.60
N SER A 686 5.10 -35.92 -29.29
CA SER A 686 4.66 -35.74 -30.67
C SER A 686 5.64 -34.88 -31.46
N THR A 687 5.70 -35.11 -32.77
CA THR A 687 6.33 -34.21 -33.75
C THR A 687 5.32 -33.31 -34.48
N THR A 688 4.04 -33.46 -34.18
CA THR A 688 2.94 -32.60 -34.65
C THR A 688 2.44 -31.74 -33.50
N ASP A 689 2.09 -30.49 -33.77
CA ASP A 689 1.63 -29.54 -32.75
C ASP A 689 0.29 -29.98 -32.15
N TYR A 690 0.16 -29.83 -30.84
CA TYR A 690 -1.09 -30.04 -30.11
C TYR A 690 -1.57 -28.73 -29.50
N THR A 691 -2.88 -28.51 -29.51
CA THR A 691 -3.53 -27.44 -28.74
C THR A 691 -4.48 -28.07 -27.74
N ILE A 692 -4.30 -27.80 -26.45
CA ILE A 692 -5.19 -28.23 -25.37
C ILE A 692 -5.81 -26.99 -24.73
N GLY A 693 -7.13 -26.95 -24.68
CA GLY A 693 -7.91 -25.79 -24.24
C GLY A 693 -9.34 -26.17 -23.92
N GLY A 694 -10.22 -25.21 -23.64
CA GLY A 694 -11.66 -25.46 -23.41
C GLY A 694 -12.25 -24.56 -22.35
N THR A 695 -13.37 -24.94 -21.74
CA THR A 695 -13.94 -24.28 -20.54
C THR A 695 -13.41 -24.86 -19.23
N GLY A 696 -12.96 -26.11 -19.25
CA GLY A 696 -12.30 -26.80 -18.14
C GLY A 696 -10.78 -26.72 -18.17
N ARG A 697 -10.16 -27.36 -17.17
CA ARG A 697 -8.70 -27.40 -16.95
C ARG A 697 -8.21 -28.80 -16.54
N ILE A 698 -6.89 -29.00 -16.61
CA ILE A 698 -6.19 -30.14 -16.00
C ILE A 698 -5.96 -29.80 -14.52
N SER A 699 -6.37 -30.71 -13.65
CA SER A 699 -6.47 -30.49 -12.21
C SER A 699 -5.85 -31.65 -11.40
N GLY A 700 -5.69 -31.47 -10.09
CA GLY A 700 -5.21 -32.51 -9.17
C GLY A 700 -3.68 -32.67 -9.14
N PHE A 701 -3.16 -33.84 -8.78
CA PHE A 701 -1.71 -34.08 -8.70
C PHE A 701 -1.12 -34.53 -10.03
N SER A 702 -1.81 -34.20 -11.12
CA SER A 702 -1.39 -34.54 -12.47
C SER A 702 0.02 -34.02 -12.74
N THR A 703 0.84 -34.84 -13.38
CA THR A 703 2.12 -34.41 -13.95
C THR A 703 1.95 -34.13 -15.43
N LEU A 704 2.71 -33.16 -15.96
CA LEU A 704 2.75 -32.89 -17.39
C LEU A 704 4.17 -33.10 -17.91
N THR A 705 4.34 -34.05 -18.83
CA THR A 705 5.61 -34.28 -19.51
C THR A 705 5.49 -33.95 -21.00
N LYS A 706 6.24 -32.96 -21.47
CA LYS A 706 6.36 -32.60 -22.89
C LYS A 706 7.69 -33.09 -23.46
N ARG A 707 7.61 -33.95 -24.48
CA ARG A 707 8.74 -34.48 -25.26
C ARG A 707 8.44 -34.32 -26.76
N GLY A 708 9.42 -34.62 -27.61
CA GLY A 708 9.31 -34.42 -29.06
C GLY A 708 9.46 -32.96 -29.49
N SER A 709 9.66 -32.74 -30.79
CA SER A 709 10.06 -31.43 -31.34
C SER A 709 8.90 -30.44 -31.56
N SER A 710 7.65 -30.85 -31.37
CA SER A 710 6.49 -30.01 -31.67
C SER A 710 6.20 -28.94 -30.63
N THR A 711 5.26 -28.06 -30.95
CA THR A 711 4.64 -27.09 -30.04
C THR A 711 3.44 -27.72 -29.32
N LEU A 712 3.38 -27.57 -28.00
CA LEU A 712 2.17 -27.77 -27.20
C LEU A 712 1.60 -26.40 -26.83
N THR A 713 0.41 -26.06 -27.30
CA THR A 713 -0.28 -24.82 -26.95
C THR A 713 -1.31 -25.09 -25.86
N LEU A 714 -1.21 -24.38 -24.74
CA LEU A 714 -2.15 -24.44 -23.62
C LEU A 714 -2.93 -23.12 -23.56
N THR A 715 -4.24 -23.18 -23.78
CA THR A 715 -5.05 -21.96 -23.92
C THR A 715 -5.77 -21.53 -22.64
N ARG A 716 -5.54 -22.22 -21.51
CA ARG A 716 -6.05 -21.87 -20.18
C ARG A 716 -5.06 -22.15 -19.07
N ASP A 717 -5.29 -21.50 -17.93
CA ASP A 717 -4.65 -21.85 -16.66
C ASP A 717 -5.10 -23.24 -16.19
N ASN A 718 -4.13 -24.05 -15.81
CA ASN A 718 -4.33 -25.33 -15.16
C ASN A 718 -4.02 -25.19 -13.66
N ASN A 719 -4.62 -26.02 -12.82
CA ASN A 719 -4.42 -25.97 -11.37
C ASN A 719 -3.87 -27.28 -10.81
N TYR A 720 -3.25 -28.11 -11.66
CA TYR A 720 -2.53 -29.28 -11.17
C TYR A 720 -1.27 -28.88 -10.40
N THR A 721 -0.92 -29.69 -9.40
CA THR A 721 0.20 -29.46 -8.47
C THR A 721 1.39 -30.38 -8.72
N GLY A 722 1.23 -31.40 -9.57
CA GLY A 722 2.32 -32.28 -9.98
C GLY A 722 3.36 -31.55 -10.83
N ALA A 723 4.54 -32.17 -10.95
CA ALA A 723 5.65 -31.57 -11.69
C ALA A 723 5.33 -31.45 -13.19
N THR A 724 5.81 -30.36 -13.77
CA THR A 724 5.87 -30.16 -15.23
C THR A 724 7.30 -30.39 -15.70
N VAL A 725 7.49 -31.28 -16.67
CA VAL A 725 8.80 -31.57 -17.28
C VAL A 725 8.74 -31.29 -18.78
N ILE A 726 9.60 -30.41 -19.28
CA ILE A 726 9.74 -30.11 -20.70
C ILE A 726 11.12 -30.53 -21.15
N GLU A 727 11.19 -31.61 -21.92
CA GLU A 727 12.45 -32.21 -22.37
C GLU A 727 12.80 -31.87 -23.83
N GLY A 728 12.02 -30.99 -24.46
CA GLY A 728 12.25 -30.52 -25.82
C GLY A 728 11.00 -29.94 -26.48
N GLY A 729 11.23 -29.24 -27.59
CA GLY A 729 10.20 -28.54 -28.34
C GLY A 729 9.76 -27.25 -27.65
N THR A 730 8.56 -26.78 -28.00
CA THR A 730 7.99 -25.55 -27.44
C THR A 730 6.73 -25.85 -26.64
N VAL A 731 6.54 -25.15 -25.52
CA VAL A 731 5.21 -24.99 -24.89
C VAL A 731 4.79 -23.53 -25.00
N ASP A 732 3.67 -23.27 -25.68
CA ASP A 732 3.06 -21.95 -25.76
C ASP A 732 1.97 -21.83 -24.68
N ILE A 733 2.19 -20.94 -23.72
CA ILE A 733 1.26 -20.68 -22.60
C ILE A 733 0.30 -19.51 -22.90
N GLY A 734 0.46 -18.83 -24.04
CA GLY A 734 -0.38 -17.70 -24.42
C GLY A 734 -0.40 -16.60 -23.36
N ALA A 735 -1.60 -16.31 -22.83
CA ALA A 735 -1.87 -15.32 -21.78
C ALA A 735 -2.07 -15.95 -20.38
N ASN A 736 -1.76 -17.24 -20.23
CA ASN A 736 -2.21 -18.07 -19.10
C ASN A 736 -1.02 -18.42 -18.18
N PRO A 737 -0.77 -17.65 -17.09
CA PRO A 737 0.37 -17.88 -16.20
C PRO A 737 0.33 -19.23 -15.47
N GLY A 738 -0.86 -19.79 -15.26
CA GLY A 738 -1.08 -21.10 -14.64
C GLY A 738 -1.12 -22.25 -15.64
N ALA A 739 -0.85 -22.04 -16.93
CA ALA A 739 -0.92 -23.10 -17.94
C ALA A 739 -0.09 -24.34 -17.57
N LEU A 740 1.06 -24.16 -16.91
CA LEU A 740 1.97 -25.24 -16.50
C LEU A 740 1.74 -25.75 -15.07
N GLY A 741 0.57 -25.48 -14.48
CA GLY A 741 0.26 -25.82 -13.10
C GLY A 741 1.11 -25.05 -12.08
N SER A 742 1.04 -25.45 -10.82
CA SER A 742 1.78 -24.82 -9.71
C SER A 742 2.96 -25.65 -9.20
N GLY A 743 3.07 -26.91 -9.65
CA GLY A 743 4.18 -27.79 -9.30
C GLY A 743 5.54 -27.30 -9.82
N PRO A 744 6.65 -27.96 -9.43
CA PRO A 744 7.98 -27.66 -9.95
C PRO A 744 8.02 -27.79 -11.48
N LEU A 745 8.68 -26.85 -12.15
CA LEU A 745 8.95 -26.88 -13.58
C LEU A 745 10.39 -27.35 -13.82
N THR A 746 10.59 -28.32 -14.70
CA THR A 746 11.92 -28.74 -15.17
C THR A 746 12.04 -28.51 -16.66
N MET A 747 13.11 -27.82 -17.08
CA MET A 747 13.43 -27.58 -18.48
C MET A 747 14.75 -28.25 -18.86
N SER A 748 14.77 -28.91 -20.01
CA SER A 748 15.94 -29.58 -20.59
C SER A 748 15.94 -29.42 -22.10
N GLY A 749 16.57 -28.36 -22.61
CA GLY A 749 16.61 -28.06 -24.05
C GLY A 749 15.25 -27.57 -24.58
N ALA A 750 14.52 -26.86 -23.73
CA ALA A 750 13.12 -26.52 -23.95
C ALA A 750 12.90 -25.03 -24.25
N THR A 751 11.81 -24.72 -24.95
CA THR A 751 11.31 -23.35 -25.11
C THR A 751 9.93 -23.20 -24.46
N ILE A 752 9.74 -22.16 -23.65
CA ILE A 752 8.41 -21.68 -23.28
C ILE A 752 8.16 -20.37 -24.02
N ARG A 753 7.00 -20.24 -24.66
CA ARG A 753 6.57 -19.02 -25.34
C ARG A 753 5.33 -18.46 -24.66
N ALA A 754 5.37 -17.18 -24.34
CA ALA A 754 4.23 -16.40 -23.88
C ALA A 754 3.76 -15.49 -25.01
N SER A 755 2.91 -16.02 -25.89
CA SER A 755 2.49 -15.34 -27.12
C SER A 755 1.58 -14.12 -26.89
N ASN A 756 0.88 -14.03 -25.75
CA ASN A 756 -0.10 -12.96 -25.43
C ASN A 756 0.16 -12.34 -24.05
N THR A 757 -0.56 -11.27 -23.68
CA THR A 757 -0.39 -10.62 -22.36
C THR A 757 -0.69 -11.57 -21.21
N ILE A 758 0.34 -11.89 -20.45
CA ILE A 758 0.21 -12.53 -19.15
C ILE A 758 0.01 -11.43 -18.10
N THR A 759 -1.04 -11.53 -17.31
CA THR A 759 -1.20 -10.71 -16.10
C THR A 759 -0.81 -11.57 -14.90
N GLY A 760 0.40 -11.36 -14.36
CA GLY A 760 0.91 -12.12 -13.21
C GLY A 760 2.17 -12.94 -13.50
N GLY A 761 2.62 -13.69 -12.50
CA GLY A 761 3.77 -14.59 -12.61
C GLY A 761 3.35 -16.01 -12.97
N MET A 762 4.23 -16.74 -13.66
CA MET A 762 4.06 -18.18 -13.83
C MET A 762 3.86 -18.84 -12.46
N ALA A 763 2.85 -19.71 -12.34
CA ALA A 763 2.42 -20.24 -11.04
C ALA A 763 3.36 -21.31 -10.44
N ASN A 764 4.35 -21.78 -11.20
CA ASN A 764 5.26 -22.83 -10.77
C ASN A 764 6.13 -22.41 -9.58
N SER A 765 6.32 -23.32 -8.62
CA SER A 765 7.09 -23.07 -7.40
C SER A 765 8.60 -22.83 -7.63
N VAL A 766 9.18 -23.45 -8.65
CA VAL A 766 10.59 -23.33 -9.04
C VAL A 766 10.77 -23.72 -10.51
N MET A 767 11.78 -23.18 -11.19
CA MET A 767 12.22 -23.57 -12.54
C MET A 767 13.61 -24.22 -12.48
N ASN A 768 13.66 -25.54 -12.54
CA ASN A 768 14.90 -26.31 -12.56
C ASN A 768 15.45 -26.42 -14.00
N LEU A 769 16.66 -25.93 -14.21
CA LEU A 769 17.35 -25.91 -15.50
C LEU A 769 18.40 -27.02 -15.54
N THR A 770 18.19 -28.00 -16.42
CA THR A 770 19.05 -29.19 -16.52
C THR A 770 20.44 -28.81 -17.01
N ALA A 771 21.47 -29.34 -16.35
CA ALA A 771 22.87 -29.09 -16.69
C ALA A 771 23.19 -29.40 -18.18
N SER A 772 24.07 -28.61 -18.79
CA SER A 772 24.49 -28.77 -20.20
C SER A 772 23.35 -28.67 -21.22
N THR A 773 22.28 -27.96 -20.89
CA THR A 773 21.16 -27.67 -21.81
C THR A 773 20.97 -26.17 -21.96
N SER A 774 20.47 -25.75 -23.12
CA SER A 774 20.08 -24.36 -23.38
C SER A 774 18.56 -24.25 -23.42
N ASN A 775 18.00 -23.41 -22.56
CA ASN A 775 16.58 -23.23 -22.39
C ASN A 775 16.18 -21.80 -22.75
N THR A 776 14.97 -21.62 -23.28
CA THR A 776 14.52 -20.30 -23.77
C THR A 776 13.15 -19.95 -23.23
N ILE A 777 13.00 -18.70 -22.77
CA ILE A 777 11.71 -18.06 -22.50
C ILE A 777 11.51 -16.94 -23.52
N VAL A 778 10.45 -17.03 -24.33
CA VAL A 778 10.05 -16.01 -25.30
C VAL A 778 8.87 -15.20 -24.73
N ALA A 779 9.14 -14.00 -24.24
CA ALA A 779 8.19 -13.12 -23.56
C ALA A 779 7.59 -12.07 -24.53
N ASN A 780 6.69 -12.51 -25.42
CA ASN A 780 6.16 -11.65 -26.49
C ASN A 780 5.01 -10.72 -26.04
N GLY A 781 3.97 -11.19 -25.33
CA GLY A 781 2.87 -10.35 -24.80
C GLY A 781 2.00 -9.59 -25.83
N GLU A 782 1.00 -8.77 -25.43
CA GLU A 782 0.31 -7.74 -26.31
C GLU A 782 1.01 -6.37 -26.32
N PRO A 783 1.20 -5.68 -27.46
CA PRO A 783 2.17 -4.57 -27.63
C PRO A 783 1.99 -3.36 -26.71
N THR A 784 0.85 -3.24 -26.02
CA THR A 784 0.50 -2.09 -25.17
C THR A 784 1.08 -2.16 -23.76
N ASN A 785 1.72 -3.28 -23.37
CA ASN A 785 2.20 -3.53 -22.01
C ASN A 785 3.71 -3.25 -21.88
N THR A 786 4.08 -2.00 -21.61
CA THR A 786 5.48 -1.56 -21.44
C THR A 786 5.84 -1.17 -19.99
N ALA A 787 4.96 -1.38 -18.99
CA ALA A 787 5.31 -1.12 -17.58
C ALA A 787 4.40 -1.76 -16.51
N THR A 788 3.12 -2.00 -16.80
CA THR A 788 2.12 -2.24 -15.74
C THR A 788 2.00 -3.70 -15.29
N ASN A 789 2.20 -4.68 -16.17
CA ASN A 789 2.03 -6.11 -15.84
C ASN A 789 3.02 -7.01 -16.62
N PRO A 790 4.34 -6.94 -16.37
CA PRO A 790 5.28 -7.86 -17.05
C PRO A 790 5.05 -9.31 -16.63
N ILE A 791 5.46 -10.25 -17.50
CA ILE A 791 5.52 -11.67 -17.14
C ILE A 791 6.53 -11.83 -15.99
N SER A 792 6.12 -12.47 -14.89
CA SER A 792 7.06 -12.85 -13.83
C SER A 792 7.47 -14.31 -13.94
N LEU A 793 8.76 -14.59 -13.89
CA LEU A 793 9.31 -15.93 -13.96
C LEU A 793 9.45 -16.53 -12.54
N PRO A 794 9.34 -17.86 -12.39
CA PRO A 794 9.68 -18.54 -11.15
C PRO A 794 11.16 -18.35 -10.79
N ASN A 795 11.52 -18.60 -9.54
CA ASN A 795 12.92 -18.71 -9.16
C ASN A 795 13.56 -19.85 -9.97
N ALA A 796 14.65 -19.57 -10.67
CA ALA A 796 15.36 -20.63 -11.38
C ALA A 796 16.23 -21.45 -10.40
N ALA A 797 16.77 -22.56 -10.85
CA ALA A 797 17.77 -23.35 -10.13
C ALA A 797 18.55 -24.21 -11.14
N GLY A 798 19.71 -24.71 -10.75
CA GLY A 798 20.53 -25.59 -11.59
C GLY A 798 21.55 -24.84 -12.44
N SER A 799 22.17 -25.55 -13.38
CA SER A 799 23.34 -25.08 -14.15
C SER A 799 23.13 -25.07 -15.67
N GLY A 800 21.90 -25.32 -16.14
CA GLY A 800 21.55 -25.11 -17.56
C GLY A 800 21.51 -23.63 -17.91
N ASP A 801 21.78 -23.30 -19.17
CA ASP A 801 21.69 -21.93 -19.66
C ASP A 801 20.23 -21.52 -19.85
N LEU A 802 19.92 -20.24 -19.59
CA LEU A 802 18.62 -19.64 -19.76
C LEU A 802 18.71 -18.37 -20.60
N LEU A 803 18.07 -18.38 -21.77
CA LEU A 803 17.84 -17.19 -22.59
C LEU A 803 16.43 -16.66 -22.30
N VAL A 804 16.32 -15.41 -21.86
CA VAL A 804 15.06 -14.67 -21.81
C VAL A 804 15.08 -13.65 -22.94
N THR A 805 14.11 -13.75 -23.84
CA THR A 805 14.04 -12.95 -25.06
C THR A 805 12.63 -12.47 -25.34
N THR A 806 12.51 -11.51 -26.25
CA THR A 806 11.24 -11.07 -26.81
C THR A 806 11.41 -10.76 -28.29
N GLU A 807 10.36 -10.98 -29.08
CA GLU A 807 10.26 -10.55 -30.47
C GLU A 807 9.47 -9.24 -30.60
N VAL A 808 9.01 -8.69 -29.47
CA VAL A 808 8.19 -7.48 -29.40
C VAL A 808 8.99 -6.34 -28.74
N GLU A 809 8.91 -5.15 -29.32
CA GLU A 809 9.69 -3.99 -28.87
C GLU A 809 9.36 -3.57 -27.43
N GLY A 810 10.38 -3.28 -26.62
CA GLY A 810 10.24 -2.60 -25.34
C GLY A 810 9.60 -3.45 -24.23
N ARG A 811 9.66 -4.79 -24.33
CA ARG A 811 9.05 -5.66 -23.31
C ARG A 811 9.79 -5.70 -22.01
N LEU A 812 9.04 -5.77 -20.93
CA LEU A 812 9.55 -5.93 -19.58
C LEU A 812 9.26 -7.35 -19.07
N VAL A 813 10.24 -7.97 -18.41
CA VAL A 813 10.11 -9.26 -17.72
C VAL A 813 10.51 -9.11 -16.26
N ASP A 814 9.75 -9.68 -15.34
CA ASP A 814 10.13 -9.77 -13.93
C ASP A 814 10.84 -11.11 -13.68
N LEU A 815 12.07 -11.04 -13.19
CA LEU A 815 12.84 -12.18 -12.74
C LEU A 815 12.46 -12.52 -11.30
N GLY A 816 12.46 -13.82 -10.98
CA GLY A 816 12.16 -14.36 -9.65
C GLY A 816 13.04 -13.81 -8.53
N ALA A 817 12.67 -14.12 -7.28
CA ALA A 817 13.43 -13.79 -6.08
C ALA A 817 14.71 -14.62 -5.95
N VAL A 818 15.60 -14.21 -5.02
CA VAL A 818 16.93 -14.76 -4.70
C VAL A 818 17.20 -16.13 -5.33
N ASN A 819 18.09 -16.15 -6.31
CA ASN A 819 18.37 -17.34 -7.09
C ASN A 819 19.81 -17.81 -6.87
N ASP A 820 20.16 -18.04 -5.60
CA ASP A 820 21.45 -18.61 -5.21
C ASP A 820 21.64 -20.05 -5.70
N GLN A 821 20.54 -20.73 -6.03
CA GLN A 821 20.52 -22.08 -6.60
C GLN A 821 20.85 -22.12 -8.10
N PHE A 822 20.79 -20.98 -8.80
CA PHE A 822 21.17 -20.90 -10.21
C PHE A 822 22.65 -20.61 -10.38
N THR A 823 23.29 -21.42 -11.22
CA THR A 823 24.73 -21.41 -11.48
C THR A 823 25.06 -21.38 -12.98
N GLY A 824 24.04 -21.33 -13.84
CA GLY A 824 24.19 -21.26 -15.29
C GLY A 824 24.39 -19.82 -15.80
N ASN A 825 24.33 -19.66 -17.12
CA ASN A 825 24.30 -18.35 -17.76
C ASN A 825 22.85 -17.89 -18.02
N LEU A 826 22.47 -16.74 -17.44
CA LEU A 826 21.24 -16.02 -17.72
C LEU A 826 21.52 -14.94 -18.78
N THR A 827 21.02 -15.15 -19.99
CA THR A 827 21.10 -14.17 -21.08
C THR A 827 19.78 -13.42 -21.24
N ILE A 828 19.84 -12.08 -21.26
CA ILE A 828 18.70 -11.21 -21.59
C ILE A 828 19.02 -10.50 -22.90
N ALA A 829 18.26 -10.76 -23.96
CA ALA A 829 18.50 -10.12 -25.26
C ALA A 829 17.22 -10.09 -26.11
N PRO A 830 16.90 -8.96 -26.77
CA PRO A 830 15.79 -8.93 -27.72
C PRO A 830 16.12 -9.82 -28.94
N SER A 831 15.09 -10.25 -29.66
CA SER A 831 15.21 -11.08 -30.86
C SER A 831 14.19 -10.69 -31.92
N GLY A 832 14.27 -11.30 -33.09
CA GLY A 832 13.35 -11.03 -34.19
C GLY A 832 13.39 -9.57 -34.62
N ALA A 833 12.25 -8.88 -34.56
CA ALA A 833 12.12 -7.48 -34.94
C ALA A 833 12.37 -6.50 -33.77
N ALA A 834 12.45 -7.00 -32.52
CA ALA A 834 12.67 -6.16 -31.35
C ALA A 834 14.12 -5.71 -31.27
N THR A 835 14.31 -4.44 -30.93
CA THR A 835 15.62 -3.82 -30.69
C THR A 835 15.86 -3.47 -29.24
N THR A 836 14.82 -3.45 -28.41
CA THR A 836 14.93 -3.21 -26.97
C THR A 836 14.11 -4.18 -26.14
N MET A 837 14.61 -4.49 -24.94
CA MET A 837 13.85 -5.15 -23.89
C MET A 837 14.35 -4.75 -22.49
N GLY A 838 13.48 -4.90 -21.50
CA GLY A 838 13.76 -4.72 -20.08
C GLY A 838 13.58 -6.03 -19.30
N ALA A 839 14.36 -6.21 -18.24
CA ALA A 839 14.08 -7.17 -17.19
C ALA A 839 14.19 -6.51 -15.82
N ARG A 840 13.57 -7.06 -14.78
CA ARG A 840 13.70 -6.56 -13.41
C ARG A 840 13.91 -7.67 -12.41
N PHE A 841 14.82 -7.49 -11.47
CA PHE A 841 14.81 -8.31 -10.26
C PHE A 841 13.70 -7.80 -9.32
N SER A 842 12.70 -8.65 -9.06
CA SER A 842 11.45 -8.29 -8.37
C SER A 842 11.25 -8.92 -6.99
N GLY A 843 12.10 -9.85 -6.55
CA GLY A 843 12.09 -10.40 -5.20
C GLY A 843 12.44 -9.36 -4.13
N GLY A 844 12.12 -9.61 -2.85
CA GLY A 844 12.53 -8.75 -1.72
C GLY A 844 14.06 -8.65 -1.54
N ALA A 845 14.52 -8.14 -0.39
CA ALA A 845 15.94 -7.93 -0.10
C ALA A 845 16.80 -9.17 -0.45
N GLY A 846 17.88 -8.97 -1.23
CA GLY A 846 18.79 -10.04 -1.67
C GLY A 846 18.49 -10.68 -3.03
N ALA A 847 17.56 -10.13 -3.83
CA ALA A 847 17.28 -10.63 -5.19
C ALA A 847 18.54 -10.61 -6.07
N GLY A 848 18.83 -11.65 -6.85
CA GLY A 848 20.03 -11.74 -7.69
C GLY A 848 20.40 -13.17 -8.09
N ILE A 849 21.54 -13.31 -8.76
CA ILE A 849 22.17 -14.57 -9.18
C ILE A 849 23.65 -14.61 -8.73
N PRO A 850 23.92 -14.66 -7.41
CA PRO A 850 25.28 -14.56 -6.87
C PRO A 850 26.23 -15.66 -7.36
N ASN A 851 25.70 -16.81 -7.78
CA ASN A 851 26.48 -17.96 -8.23
C ASN A 851 26.39 -18.18 -9.76
N GLY A 852 25.74 -17.28 -10.50
CA GLY A 852 25.50 -17.40 -11.94
C GLY A 852 26.13 -16.27 -12.74
N VAL A 853 26.05 -16.41 -14.06
CA VAL A 853 26.51 -15.40 -15.03
C VAL A 853 25.31 -14.62 -15.55
N LEU A 854 25.37 -13.28 -15.56
CA LEU A 854 24.41 -12.40 -16.22
C LEU A 854 25.02 -11.89 -17.53
N THR A 855 24.38 -12.17 -18.66
CA THR A 855 24.80 -11.69 -19.98
C THR A 855 23.70 -10.83 -20.60
N LEU A 856 24.02 -9.57 -20.95
CA LEU A 856 23.06 -8.65 -21.57
C LEU A 856 23.39 -8.42 -23.05
N GLY A 857 22.47 -8.79 -23.93
CA GLY A 857 22.57 -8.47 -25.35
C GLY A 857 22.27 -6.99 -25.63
N ALA A 858 22.70 -6.50 -26.80
CA ALA A 858 22.44 -5.13 -27.21
C ALA A 858 20.94 -4.77 -27.12
N GLY A 859 20.62 -3.63 -26.49
CA GLY A 859 19.24 -3.16 -26.28
C GLY A 859 18.52 -3.76 -25.07
N ALA A 860 19.15 -4.67 -24.32
CA ALA A 860 18.62 -5.19 -23.07
C ALA A 860 18.98 -4.30 -21.88
N THR A 861 18.00 -3.93 -21.04
CA THR A 861 18.20 -3.26 -19.77
C THR A 861 17.73 -4.13 -18.60
N VAL A 862 18.50 -4.25 -17.53
CA VAL A 862 18.03 -4.88 -16.29
C VAL A 862 17.94 -3.84 -15.17
N SER A 863 16.77 -3.77 -14.54
CA SER A 863 16.46 -2.80 -13.49
C SER A 863 16.09 -3.47 -12.17
N LEU A 864 15.91 -2.66 -11.13
CA LEU A 864 15.47 -3.11 -9.81
C LEU A 864 14.03 -2.66 -9.56
N ARG A 865 13.19 -3.50 -8.93
CA ARG A 865 11.76 -3.18 -8.67
C ARG A 865 11.44 -2.98 -7.18
N GLN A 866 12.43 -3.01 -6.29
CA GLN A 866 12.16 -3.01 -4.85
C GLN A 866 11.83 -1.60 -4.33
N ASN A 867 10.75 -1.49 -3.57
CA ASN A 867 10.34 -0.23 -2.90
C ASN A 867 11.15 0.06 -1.61
N ALA A 868 12.23 -0.69 -1.37
CA ALA A 868 13.09 -0.59 -0.19
C ALA A 868 14.56 -0.47 -0.62
N VAL A 869 15.43 -0.03 0.29
CA VAL A 869 16.89 -0.10 0.09
C VAL A 869 17.27 -1.56 -0.12
N SER A 870 17.94 -1.88 -1.23
CA SER A 870 18.22 -3.26 -1.63
C SER A 870 19.52 -3.40 -2.39
N THR A 871 20.25 -4.47 -2.11
CA THR A 871 21.40 -4.91 -2.90
C THR A 871 21.02 -6.10 -3.76
N VAL A 872 21.46 -6.10 -5.02
CA VAL A 872 21.34 -7.21 -5.96
C VAL A 872 22.70 -7.78 -6.30
N ASP A 873 22.84 -9.08 -6.05
CA ASP A 873 24.08 -9.82 -6.26
C ASP A 873 24.12 -10.47 -7.64
N VAL A 874 25.24 -10.29 -8.33
CA VAL A 874 25.53 -10.96 -9.61
C VAL A 874 26.90 -11.62 -9.51
N GLY A 875 26.95 -12.91 -9.85
CA GLY A 875 28.19 -13.69 -9.87
C GLY A 875 29.22 -13.12 -10.84
N GLU A 876 28.86 -13.05 -12.11
CA GLU A 876 29.65 -12.47 -13.20
C GLU A 876 28.75 -11.65 -14.12
N LEU A 877 29.22 -10.50 -14.61
CA LEU A 877 28.47 -9.61 -15.51
C LEU A 877 29.16 -9.49 -16.87
N ASN A 878 28.43 -9.78 -17.94
CA ASN A 878 28.80 -9.54 -19.32
C ASN A 878 27.73 -8.69 -20.01
N GLY A 879 28.11 -7.89 -21.00
CA GLY A 879 27.10 -7.19 -21.80
C GLY A 879 27.64 -6.48 -23.03
N ASP A 880 26.83 -6.46 -24.07
CA ASP A 880 27.13 -5.77 -25.33
C ASP A 880 26.92 -4.26 -25.23
N ALA A 881 27.51 -3.52 -26.17
CA ALA A 881 27.25 -2.09 -26.32
C ALA A 881 25.74 -1.82 -26.53
N GLY A 882 25.21 -0.85 -25.80
CA GLY A 882 23.78 -0.52 -25.81
C GLY A 882 22.91 -1.38 -24.88
N SER A 883 23.52 -2.27 -24.08
CA SER A 883 22.86 -2.88 -22.92
C SER A 883 22.95 -1.98 -21.68
N GLY A 884 22.16 -2.26 -20.64
CA GLY A 884 22.06 -1.41 -19.47
C GLY A 884 21.79 -2.11 -18.14
N LEU A 885 22.35 -1.56 -17.06
CA LEU A 885 21.88 -1.79 -15.69
C LEU A 885 21.29 -0.49 -15.14
N SER A 886 20.18 -0.59 -14.42
CA SER A 886 19.58 0.58 -13.76
C SER A 886 19.00 0.33 -12.38
N GLY A 887 18.80 1.41 -11.63
CA GLY A 887 18.18 1.41 -10.30
C GLY A 887 16.67 1.12 -10.30
N PHE A 888 15.93 1.74 -9.37
CA PHE A 888 14.50 1.46 -9.17
C PHE A 888 13.63 1.93 -10.33
N ALA A 889 12.89 1.01 -10.96
CA ALA A 889 11.87 1.31 -11.96
C ALA A 889 10.44 1.24 -11.34
N GLY A 890 9.94 2.35 -10.78
CA GLY A 890 8.58 2.47 -10.21
C GLY A 890 8.21 3.87 -9.69
N GLY A 891 6.95 4.09 -9.30
CA GLY A 891 6.40 5.43 -8.94
C GLY A 891 6.38 5.79 -7.44
N GLY A 892 7.12 5.08 -6.59
CA GLY A 892 7.18 5.31 -5.13
C GLY A 892 8.27 6.31 -4.69
N THR A 893 8.29 6.66 -3.40
CA THR A 893 9.29 7.56 -2.78
C THR A 893 10.70 6.96 -2.81
N ALA A 894 11.69 7.81 -3.08
CA ALA A 894 13.07 7.42 -3.37
C ALA A 894 13.73 6.59 -2.27
N THR A 895 14.35 5.47 -2.66
CA THR A 895 15.23 4.64 -1.82
C THR A 895 16.43 4.20 -2.67
N GLU A 896 17.64 4.26 -2.12
CA GLU A 896 18.89 3.86 -2.79
C GLU A 896 18.88 2.39 -3.24
N LYS A 897 19.64 2.07 -4.29
CA LYS A 897 19.73 0.73 -4.87
C LYS A 897 21.16 0.34 -5.20
N THR A 898 21.60 -0.86 -4.84
CA THR A 898 22.99 -1.28 -5.07
C THR A 898 23.09 -2.48 -6.01
N TRP A 899 23.89 -2.36 -7.06
CA TRP A 899 24.38 -3.50 -7.85
C TRP A 899 25.70 -4.01 -7.28
N ARG A 900 25.75 -5.25 -6.78
CA ARG A 900 26.98 -5.89 -6.28
C ARG A 900 27.41 -7.02 -7.21
N ILE A 901 28.55 -6.83 -7.87
CA ILE A 901 29.01 -7.64 -8.99
C ILE A 901 30.34 -8.32 -8.66
N GLY A 902 30.47 -9.60 -9.02
CA GLY A 902 31.74 -10.33 -9.00
C GLY A 902 31.82 -11.48 -7.99
N ASN A 903 30.70 -11.94 -7.44
CA ASN A 903 30.67 -13.03 -6.44
C ASN A 903 31.33 -14.34 -6.95
N LEU A 904 31.38 -14.58 -8.27
CA LEU A 904 32.09 -15.74 -8.84
C LEU A 904 33.62 -15.59 -8.85
N GLY A 905 34.14 -14.37 -8.69
CA GLY A 905 35.57 -14.09 -8.69
C GLY A 905 36.25 -14.26 -10.05
N THR A 906 35.48 -14.40 -11.14
CA THR A 906 35.94 -14.45 -12.52
C THR A 906 36.11 -13.04 -13.11
N SER A 907 36.93 -12.91 -14.15
CA SER A 907 37.09 -11.65 -14.87
C SER A 907 36.09 -11.56 -16.03
N SER A 908 35.48 -10.40 -16.23
CA SER A 908 34.46 -10.17 -17.26
C SER A 908 34.50 -8.75 -17.83
N GLU A 909 33.83 -8.56 -18.96
CA GLU A 909 33.74 -7.28 -19.66
C GLU A 909 32.27 -6.85 -19.84
N PHE A 910 31.98 -5.59 -19.47
CA PHE A 910 30.66 -4.99 -19.67
C PHE A 910 30.78 -3.74 -20.55
N ALA A 911 30.33 -3.88 -21.81
CA ALA A 911 30.29 -2.79 -22.78
C ALA A 911 28.99 -1.95 -22.71
N GLY A 912 28.08 -2.29 -21.80
CA GLY A 912 26.86 -1.53 -21.52
C GLY A 912 27.09 -0.34 -20.58
N SER A 913 26.00 0.34 -20.22
CA SER A 913 26.00 1.51 -19.32
C SER A 913 25.22 1.27 -18.03
N ILE A 914 25.61 1.93 -16.96
CA ILE A 914 24.93 1.94 -15.65
C ILE A 914 24.28 3.31 -15.46
N PHE A 915 22.98 3.36 -15.20
CA PHE A 915 22.23 4.61 -15.14
C PHE A 915 21.06 4.58 -14.16
N GLU A 916 20.48 5.74 -13.90
CA GLU A 916 19.36 5.85 -12.98
C GLU A 916 18.05 5.28 -13.53
N GLY A 917 17.35 4.49 -12.71
CA GLY A 917 16.01 3.98 -13.03
C GLY A 917 14.86 4.88 -12.56
N GLY A 918 15.18 5.89 -11.74
CA GLY A 918 14.23 6.73 -11.01
C GLY A 918 14.67 7.06 -9.57
N THR A 919 15.65 6.33 -9.02
CA THR A 919 16.26 6.53 -7.69
C THR A 919 17.75 6.26 -7.77
N THR A 920 18.56 6.92 -6.93
CA THR A 920 20.01 6.74 -6.81
C THR A 920 20.46 5.28 -6.91
N THR A 921 21.39 5.05 -7.84
CA THR A 921 21.97 3.74 -8.15
C THR A 921 23.42 3.70 -7.67
N ASN A 922 23.68 2.88 -6.65
CA ASN A 922 24.99 2.55 -6.13
C ASN A 922 25.57 1.33 -6.87
N PHE A 923 26.89 1.25 -6.95
CA PHE A 923 27.61 0.21 -7.63
C PHE A 923 28.71 -0.36 -6.73
N THR A 924 28.84 -1.68 -6.66
CA THR A 924 29.79 -2.37 -5.80
C THR A 924 30.48 -3.51 -6.54
N LYS A 925 31.82 -3.49 -6.57
CA LYS A 925 32.66 -4.57 -7.07
C LYS A 925 33.19 -5.44 -5.93
N VAL A 926 33.03 -6.75 -6.04
CA VAL A 926 33.53 -7.78 -5.11
C VAL A 926 34.23 -8.92 -5.85
N GLY A 927 34.84 -9.85 -5.10
CA GLY A 927 35.48 -11.04 -5.63
C GLY A 927 36.81 -10.78 -6.35
N ALA A 928 37.63 -11.82 -6.52
CA ALA A 928 39.03 -11.67 -6.95
C ALA A 928 39.24 -11.24 -8.41
N GLY A 929 38.23 -11.40 -9.27
CA GLY A 929 38.34 -11.13 -10.70
C GLY A 929 38.35 -9.64 -11.08
N THR A 930 38.61 -9.37 -12.36
CA THR A 930 38.57 -8.02 -12.94
C THR A 930 37.24 -7.81 -13.65
N LEU A 931 36.50 -6.76 -13.28
CA LEU A 931 35.36 -6.28 -14.06
C LEU A 931 35.82 -5.06 -14.87
N THR A 932 35.82 -5.17 -16.19
CA THR A 932 36.18 -4.08 -17.10
C THR A 932 34.91 -3.43 -17.66
N LEU A 933 34.68 -2.16 -17.33
CA LEU A 933 33.59 -1.35 -17.87
C LEU A 933 34.07 -0.66 -19.15
N THR A 934 33.80 -1.26 -20.31
CA THR A 934 34.18 -0.70 -21.62
C THR A 934 33.13 0.23 -22.21
N GLY A 935 31.89 0.18 -21.70
CA GLY A 935 30.81 1.11 -21.99
C GLY A 935 30.72 2.31 -21.05
N ALA A 936 31.74 2.52 -20.21
CA ALA A 936 31.68 3.47 -19.09
C ALA A 936 31.30 4.89 -19.52
N ALA A 937 31.68 5.33 -20.72
CA ALA A 937 31.29 6.63 -21.29
C ALA A 937 29.75 6.89 -21.35
N GLY A 938 28.92 5.86 -21.23
CA GLY A 938 27.46 5.97 -21.14
C GLY A 938 26.89 5.97 -19.72
N ASN A 939 27.72 5.81 -18.68
CA ASN A 939 27.27 5.75 -17.29
C ASN A 939 26.75 7.12 -16.82
N THR A 940 25.63 7.11 -16.09
CA THR A 940 24.98 8.32 -15.55
C THR A 940 24.40 8.12 -14.15
N TYR A 941 24.79 7.04 -13.46
CA TYR A 941 24.39 6.83 -12.08
C TYR A 941 25.01 7.88 -11.17
N THR A 942 24.30 8.24 -10.11
CA THR A 942 24.69 9.29 -9.17
C THR A 942 25.08 8.76 -7.80
N GLY A 943 24.87 7.45 -7.56
CA GLY A 943 25.20 6.81 -6.29
C GLY A 943 26.66 6.42 -6.14
N ASP A 944 26.96 5.84 -4.98
CA ASP A 944 28.32 5.52 -4.56
C ASP A 944 28.93 4.38 -5.38
N THR A 945 30.25 4.41 -5.53
CA THR A 945 31.04 3.34 -6.13
C THR A 945 31.94 2.69 -5.07
N SER A 946 31.70 1.42 -4.76
CA SER A 946 32.52 0.66 -3.82
C SER A 946 33.34 -0.42 -4.53
N VAL A 947 34.63 -0.54 -4.24
CA VAL A 947 35.51 -1.63 -4.69
C VAL A 947 36.04 -2.36 -3.48
N LEU A 948 35.38 -3.48 -3.15
CA LEU A 948 35.64 -4.25 -1.93
C LEU A 948 36.53 -5.49 -2.19
N GLY A 949 36.82 -5.79 -3.46
CA GLY A 949 37.72 -6.89 -3.84
C GLY A 949 37.96 -7.01 -5.33
N GLY A 950 39.13 -7.56 -5.70
CA GLY A 950 39.58 -7.69 -7.10
C GLY A 950 39.78 -6.34 -7.77
N THR A 951 39.59 -6.28 -9.10
CA THR A 951 39.79 -5.05 -9.87
C THR A 951 38.50 -4.55 -10.50
N LEU A 952 38.18 -3.27 -10.32
CA LEU A 952 37.24 -2.53 -11.17
C LEU A 952 38.07 -1.70 -12.14
N SER A 953 37.96 -1.96 -13.45
CA SER A 953 38.61 -1.17 -14.50
C SER A 953 37.58 -0.35 -15.26
N THR A 954 37.81 0.95 -15.43
CA THR A 954 36.94 1.87 -16.16
C THR A 954 37.74 2.58 -17.23
N ASN A 955 37.18 2.68 -18.44
CA ASN A 955 37.83 3.32 -19.58
C ASN A 955 37.34 4.77 -19.84
N ALA A 956 36.61 5.36 -18.90
CA ALA A 956 36.10 6.73 -18.98
C ALA A 956 35.96 7.37 -17.59
N ALA A 957 36.05 8.70 -17.55
CA ALA A 957 35.76 9.51 -16.36
C ALA A 957 34.24 9.69 -16.22
N THR A 958 33.60 8.74 -15.54
CA THR A 958 32.13 8.65 -15.40
C THR A 958 31.70 8.07 -14.06
N LEU A 959 32.58 8.07 -13.05
CA LEU A 959 32.12 7.88 -11.68
C LEU A 959 31.23 9.08 -11.30
N SER A 960 30.39 8.93 -10.27
CA SER A 960 29.47 9.99 -9.90
C SER A 960 30.19 11.18 -9.26
N ASP A 961 30.01 12.37 -9.82
CA ASP A 961 30.49 13.64 -9.25
C ASP A 961 29.91 13.95 -7.86
N ILE A 962 28.79 13.32 -7.50
CA ILE A 962 28.08 13.51 -6.22
C ILE A 962 28.00 12.22 -5.39
N GLY A 963 28.70 11.17 -5.84
CA GLY A 963 28.75 9.88 -5.17
C GLY A 963 30.14 9.64 -4.60
N ASP A 964 30.19 8.89 -3.52
CA ASP A 964 31.43 8.55 -2.85
C ASP A 964 32.12 7.36 -3.50
N VAL A 965 33.45 7.32 -3.41
CA VAL A 965 34.26 6.16 -3.80
C VAL A 965 34.83 5.48 -2.56
N PHE A 966 34.55 4.19 -2.38
CA PHE A 966 35.07 3.38 -1.29
C PHE A 966 36.04 2.31 -1.83
N LEU A 967 37.27 2.26 -1.30
CA LEU A 967 38.27 1.25 -1.64
C LEU A 967 38.68 0.47 -0.38
N GLU A 968 38.72 -0.85 -0.47
CA GLU A 968 39.25 -1.73 0.59
C GLU A 968 40.65 -2.24 0.24
N THR A 969 41.46 -2.51 1.26
CA THR A 969 42.77 -3.13 1.13
C THR A 969 42.65 -4.47 0.41
N GLY A 970 43.36 -4.61 -0.72
CA GLY A 970 43.30 -5.79 -1.58
C GLY A 970 42.38 -5.65 -2.80
N ALA A 971 41.67 -4.52 -2.92
CA ALA A 971 40.99 -4.11 -4.13
C ALA A 971 41.88 -3.24 -5.03
N THR A 972 41.47 -3.04 -6.29
CA THR A 972 42.11 -2.13 -7.23
C THR A 972 41.07 -1.40 -8.06
N LEU A 973 41.14 -0.07 -8.09
CA LEU A 973 40.42 0.78 -9.03
C LEU A 973 41.38 1.16 -10.16
N ASP A 974 41.17 0.60 -11.34
CA ASP A 974 41.97 0.83 -12.52
C ASP A 974 41.31 1.90 -13.41
N LEU A 975 41.91 3.09 -13.43
CA LEU A 975 41.45 4.22 -14.23
C LEU A 975 42.12 4.19 -15.61
N ASP A 976 41.65 3.29 -16.47
CA ASP A 976 42.17 3.05 -17.84
C ASP A 976 41.70 4.12 -18.85
N PHE A 977 41.85 5.39 -18.48
CA PHE A 977 41.62 6.54 -19.35
C PHE A 977 42.66 7.63 -19.06
N ALA A 978 42.78 8.62 -19.93
CA ALA A 978 43.61 9.79 -19.69
C ALA A 978 42.74 10.97 -19.23
N GLY A 979 43.13 11.64 -18.14
CA GLY A 979 42.41 12.78 -17.59
C GLY A 979 42.09 12.61 -16.11
N THR A 980 41.13 13.39 -15.63
CA THR A 980 40.68 13.41 -14.24
C THR A 980 39.17 13.22 -14.20
N ASP A 981 38.69 12.41 -13.27
CA ASP A 981 37.27 12.21 -12.94
C ASP A 981 36.95 12.88 -11.61
N ASP A 982 35.82 13.58 -11.52
CA ASP A 982 35.40 14.26 -10.29
C ASP A 982 34.55 13.30 -9.45
N ILE A 983 34.74 13.30 -8.14
CA ILE A 983 33.95 12.51 -7.18
C ILE A 983 33.65 13.34 -5.93
N ASP A 984 32.68 12.93 -5.13
CA ASP A 984 32.35 13.64 -3.89
C ASP A 984 33.47 13.41 -2.84
N SER A 985 33.45 12.30 -2.12
CA SER A 985 34.53 11.88 -1.21
C SER A 985 35.19 10.55 -1.62
N LEU A 986 36.45 10.36 -1.20
CA LEU A 986 37.18 9.09 -1.32
C LEU A 986 37.43 8.50 0.07
N PHE A 987 37.09 7.23 0.25
CA PHE A 987 37.36 6.46 1.45
C PHE A 987 38.30 5.28 1.13
N ILE A 988 39.32 5.08 1.96
CA ILE A 988 40.19 3.91 1.92
C ILE A 988 40.09 3.20 3.27
N ASP A 989 39.68 1.94 3.28
CA ASP A 989 39.42 1.13 4.49
C ASP A 989 38.49 1.87 5.48
N GLY A 990 37.46 2.53 4.95
CA GLY A 990 36.51 3.36 5.70
C GLY A 990 37.06 4.72 6.17
N VAL A 991 38.31 5.07 5.82
CA VAL A 991 38.93 6.36 6.19
C VAL A 991 38.80 7.37 5.06
N SER A 992 38.15 8.50 5.34
CA SER A 992 38.03 9.63 4.40
C SER A 992 39.39 10.22 4.04
N GLN A 993 39.60 10.48 2.77
CA GLN A 993 40.86 10.94 2.18
C GLN A 993 40.82 12.43 1.85
N VAL A 994 41.98 13.07 1.94
CA VAL A 994 42.10 14.53 1.73
C VAL A 994 41.72 14.96 0.30
N LEU A 995 41.23 16.21 0.19
CA LEU A 995 40.89 16.88 -1.07
C LEU A 995 42.03 16.87 -2.09
N GLY A 996 41.66 16.92 -3.38
CA GLY A 996 42.57 17.07 -4.51
C GLY A 996 42.75 15.81 -5.34
N THR A 997 43.78 15.79 -6.19
CA THR A 997 43.95 14.70 -7.16
C THR A 997 44.56 13.45 -6.54
N TRP A 998 43.93 12.30 -6.80
CA TRP A 998 44.36 10.96 -6.41
C TRP A 998 44.65 10.12 -7.65
N GLY A 999 45.73 9.34 -7.62
CA GLY A 999 46.11 8.48 -8.75
C GLY A 999 47.08 7.37 -8.38
N ALA A 1000 47.50 6.61 -9.39
CA ALA A 1000 48.49 5.55 -9.22
C ALA A 1000 49.85 6.08 -8.74
N ILE A 1001 50.65 5.23 -8.09
CA ILE A 1001 52.05 5.57 -7.76
C ILE A 1001 52.82 5.88 -9.05
N GLY A 1002 53.37 7.10 -9.12
CA GLY A 1002 54.07 7.62 -10.30
C GLY A 1002 53.20 8.39 -11.29
N SER A 1003 51.90 8.57 -11.03
CA SER A 1003 50.96 9.32 -11.90
C SER A 1003 51.18 10.84 -11.92
N GLY A 1004 51.86 11.38 -10.90
CA GLY A 1004 52.00 12.83 -10.72
C GLY A 1004 50.81 13.50 -10.02
N ALA A 1005 49.83 12.72 -9.55
CA ALA A 1005 48.76 13.22 -8.68
C ALA A 1005 49.30 13.76 -7.35
N ALA A 1006 48.54 14.68 -6.72
CA ALA A 1006 48.89 15.26 -5.43
C ALA A 1006 48.97 14.19 -4.33
N ASN A 1007 48.06 13.21 -4.38
CA ASN A 1007 48.02 12.06 -3.51
C ASN A 1007 48.10 10.78 -4.35
N GLN A 1008 48.84 9.77 -3.90
CA GLN A 1008 49.07 8.54 -4.67
C GLN A 1008 48.90 7.32 -3.80
N THR A 1009 48.29 6.27 -4.35
CA THR A 1009 48.04 4.99 -3.67
C THR A 1009 48.27 3.82 -4.61
N SER A 1010 48.59 2.64 -4.07
CA SER A 1010 48.66 1.39 -4.84
C SER A 1010 47.29 0.80 -5.15
N LEU A 1011 46.22 1.28 -4.49
CA LEU A 1011 44.84 0.84 -4.75
C LEU A 1011 44.24 1.46 -6.02
N ILE A 1012 44.91 2.48 -6.59
CA ILE A 1012 44.54 3.08 -7.87
C ILE A 1012 45.61 2.72 -8.90
N THR A 1013 45.20 2.25 -10.08
CA THR A 1013 46.08 1.99 -11.23
C THR A 1013 45.56 2.71 -12.48
N GLY A 1014 46.25 2.55 -13.61
CA GLY A 1014 45.88 3.21 -14.87
C GLY A 1014 46.50 4.60 -15.05
N SER A 1015 46.14 5.28 -16.14
CA SER A 1015 46.63 6.62 -16.48
C SER A 1015 45.74 7.76 -15.98
N GLY A 1016 44.53 7.44 -15.49
CA GLY A 1016 43.55 8.41 -15.04
C GLY A 1016 43.77 8.84 -13.60
N LEU A 1017 43.10 9.92 -13.21
CA LEU A 1017 43.12 10.51 -11.87
C LEU A 1017 41.69 10.66 -11.34
N LEU A 1018 41.51 10.61 -10.01
CA LEU A 1018 40.31 11.12 -9.34
C LEU A 1018 40.59 12.52 -8.81
N ASN A 1019 39.58 13.37 -8.71
CA ASN A 1019 39.61 14.64 -8.01
C ASN A 1019 38.56 14.64 -6.92
N VAL A 1020 39.02 14.62 -5.67
CA VAL A 1020 38.17 14.56 -4.47
C VAL A 1020 37.69 15.97 -4.13
N LEU A 1021 36.37 16.19 -4.21
CA LEU A 1021 35.74 17.51 -4.09
C LEU A 1021 35.35 17.86 -2.65
N THR A 1022 34.96 16.87 -1.85
CA THR A 1022 34.62 17.03 -0.44
C THR A 1022 35.52 16.18 0.45
N PHE A 1023 35.73 16.66 1.67
CA PHE A 1023 36.40 15.90 2.71
C PHE A 1023 35.39 15.79 3.83
N GLU A 1024 34.74 14.63 3.91
CA GLU A 1024 33.85 14.30 5.02
C GLU A 1024 34.68 13.75 6.17
N PRO A 1025 34.98 14.54 7.23
CA PRO A 1025 35.74 14.04 8.36
C PRO A 1025 34.97 12.88 9.01
N PHE A 1026 35.65 11.80 9.34
CA PHE A 1026 35.05 10.68 10.05
C PHE A 1026 34.42 11.18 11.36
N VAL A 1027 33.09 11.13 11.44
CA VAL A 1027 32.32 11.48 12.65
C VAL A 1027 32.08 10.19 13.43
N LEU A 1028 32.78 10.05 14.57
CA LEU A 1028 32.55 8.92 15.47
C LEU A 1028 31.32 9.18 16.34
N ALA A 1029 30.21 8.52 16.04
CA ALA A 1029 28.97 8.68 16.79
C ALA A 1029 29.19 8.41 18.30
N GLY A 1030 28.85 9.38 19.14
CA GLY A 1030 29.07 9.31 20.59
C GLY A 1030 30.38 9.90 21.09
N ASP A 1031 31.29 10.34 20.22
CA ASP A 1031 32.51 11.09 20.56
C ASP A 1031 32.18 12.59 20.69
N TYR A 1032 31.44 12.94 21.75
CA TYR A 1032 30.88 14.28 21.93
C TYR A 1032 31.91 15.37 22.23
N ASN A 1033 33.13 15.00 22.62
CA ASN A 1033 34.23 15.95 22.79
C ASN A 1033 35.20 16.00 21.58
N ASN A 1034 34.95 15.17 20.57
CA ASN A 1034 35.72 15.04 19.33
C ASN A 1034 37.22 14.78 19.55
N ASP A 1035 37.54 13.96 20.57
CA ASP A 1035 38.91 13.55 20.88
C ASP A 1035 39.35 12.28 20.13
N GLY A 1036 38.45 11.70 19.34
CA GLY A 1036 38.67 10.51 18.55
C GLY A 1036 38.39 9.21 19.31
N LEU A 1037 37.85 9.26 20.54
CA LEU A 1037 37.57 8.08 21.37
C LEU A 1037 36.22 8.23 22.09
N VAL A 1038 35.27 7.33 21.83
CA VAL A 1038 34.03 7.30 22.63
C VAL A 1038 34.31 6.73 24.00
N ASN A 1039 34.35 7.58 25.02
CA ASN A 1039 34.73 7.21 26.37
C ASN A 1039 33.92 7.96 27.44
N ALA A 1040 34.33 7.85 28.71
CA ALA A 1040 33.61 8.46 29.83
C ALA A 1040 33.61 9.99 29.79
N ALA A 1041 34.55 10.61 29.08
CA ALA A 1041 34.59 12.05 28.85
C ALA A 1041 33.41 12.51 27.97
N ASP A 1042 33.02 11.73 26.97
CA ASP A 1042 31.88 12.07 26.11
C ASP A 1042 30.56 11.99 26.85
N TYR A 1043 30.41 11.00 27.73
CA TYR A 1043 29.27 10.93 28.63
C TYR A 1043 29.13 12.20 29.47
N THR A 1044 30.26 12.77 29.93
CA THR A 1044 30.21 14.03 30.68
C THR A 1044 29.78 15.20 29.81
N VAL A 1045 30.15 15.24 28.53
CA VAL A 1045 29.68 16.27 27.59
C VAL A 1045 28.18 16.15 27.33
N TRP A 1046 27.67 14.93 27.08
CA TRP A 1046 26.23 14.67 26.94
C TRP A 1046 25.42 15.06 28.18
N ARG A 1047 25.84 14.57 29.35
CA ARG A 1047 25.15 14.81 30.62
C ARG A 1047 25.06 16.30 30.97
N ASP A 1048 26.09 17.07 30.63
CA ASP A 1048 26.16 18.48 31.00
C ASP A 1048 25.28 19.37 30.08
N GLY A 1049 24.63 18.80 29.05
CA GLY A 1049 23.54 19.42 28.31
C GLY A 1049 23.96 20.53 27.34
N GLY A 1050 25.22 20.53 26.89
CA GLY A 1050 25.76 21.47 25.91
C GLY A 1050 25.70 20.97 24.46
N PRO A 1051 26.10 21.79 23.47
CA PRO A 1051 26.20 21.34 22.08
C PRO A 1051 27.15 20.14 21.95
N LEU A 1052 26.68 19.08 21.30
CA LEU A 1052 27.42 17.83 21.12
C LEU A 1052 28.10 17.84 19.73
N GLN A 1053 29.43 17.64 19.68
CA GLN A 1053 30.19 17.86 18.44
C GLN A 1053 29.97 16.76 17.39
N ASN A 1054 29.82 15.51 17.80
CA ASN A 1054 29.57 14.36 16.94
C ASN A 1054 28.18 13.74 17.24
N GLU A 1055 27.16 14.60 17.26
CA GLU A 1055 25.75 14.27 17.51
C GLU A 1055 25.08 13.74 16.24
N THR A 1056 24.86 12.43 16.17
CA THR A 1056 24.28 11.79 14.98
C THR A 1056 22.85 11.31 15.18
N ALA A 1057 22.37 11.20 16.43
CA ALA A 1057 21.06 10.63 16.75
C ALA A 1057 19.95 11.69 16.76
N SER A 1058 20.21 12.85 17.34
CA SER A 1058 19.27 13.97 17.45
C SER A 1058 19.98 15.32 17.28
N PRO A 1059 20.51 15.64 16.08
CA PRO A 1059 21.36 16.82 15.90
C PRO A 1059 20.75 18.12 16.43
N GLY A 1060 21.44 18.76 17.37
CA GLY A 1060 21.04 20.00 18.04
C GLY A 1060 20.09 19.82 19.24
N VAL A 1061 19.78 18.59 19.64
CA VAL A 1061 18.86 18.28 20.75
C VAL A 1061 19.45 17.16 21.62
N VAL A 1062 20.00 17.55 22.77
CA VAL A 1062 20.54 16.61 23.76
C VAL A 1062 19.42 15.79 24.40
N ASP A 1063 19.28 14.52 24.02
CA ASP A 1063 18.22 13.64 24.50
C ASP A 1063 18.67 12.19 24.79
N ALA A 1064 17.71 11.27 24.96
CA ALA A 1064 17.99 9.87 25.29
C ALA A 1064 18.54 9.05 24.10
N ALA A 1065 18.31 9.49 22.86
CA ALA A 1065 18.85 8.88 21.66
C ALA A 1065 20.37 9.09 21.59
N ASP A 1066 20.86 10.25 22.02
CA ASP A 1066 22.30 10.53 22.14
C ASP A 1066 22.98 9.62 23.15
N TYR A 1067 22.39 9.46 24.33
CA TYR A 1067 22.90 8.51 25.32
C TYR A 1067 23.02 7.09 24.75
N THR A 1068 22.04 6.68 23.95
CA THR A 1068 22.05 5.37 23.29
C THR A 1068 23.16 5.28 22.25
N ALA A 1069 23.40 6.34 21.48
CA ALA A 1069 24.50 6.41 20.51
C ALA A 1069 25.88 6.32 21.19
N TRP A 1070 26.10 7.05 22.28
CA TRP A 1070 27.31 6.92 23.10
C TRP A 1070 27.47 5.51 23.67
N ALA A 1071 26.42 4.95 24.26
CA ALA A 1071 26.48 3.64 24.91
C ALA A 1071 26.81 2.51 23.90
N ASN A 1072 26.25 2.58 22.70
CA ASN A 1072 26.51 1.61 21.64
C ASN A 1072 27.95 1.69 21.08
N ASN A 1073 28.55 2.86 21.12
CA ASN A 1073 29.89 3.10 20.59
C ASN A 1073 30.98 3.17 21.67
N TYR A 1074 30.65 2.97 22.96
CA TYR A 1074 31.61 3.09 24.06
C TYR A 1074 32.84 2.19 23.87
N GLY A 1075 34.02 2.80 23.83
CA GLY A 1075 35.30 2.15 23.55
C GLY A 1075 35.71 2.15 22.07
N ALA A 1076 34.90 2.68 21.17
CA ALA A 1076 35.28 2.89 19.78
C ALA A 1076 36.31 4.02 19.65
N ALA A 1077 37.19 3.91 18.65
CA ALA A 1077 38.20 4.91 18.33
C ALA A 1077 38.11 5.27 16.85
N ALA A 1078 38.27 6.55 16.53
CA ALA A 1078 38.34 7.02 15.16
C ALA A 1078 39.59 6.44 14.47
N PRO A 1079 39.53 6.12 13.17
CA PRO A 1079 40.70 5.67 12.42
C PRO A 1079 41.83 6.68 12.55
N ALA A 1080 43.05 6.20 12.78
CA ALA A 1080 44.21 7.07 12.94
C ALA A 1080 44.50 7.82 11.63
N VAL A 1081 44.27 9.14 11.62
CA VAL A 1081 44.65 10.01 10.50
C VAL A 1081 46.19 10.08 10.46
N SER A 1082 46.82 9.40 9.51
CA SER A 1082 48.26 9.56 9.28
C SER A 1082 48.51 10.93 8.67
N THR A 1083 48.83 11.92 9.50
CA THR A 1083 49.41 13.18 9.03
C THR A 1083 50.87 12.95 8.65
N ALA A 1084 51.10 12.32 7.50
CA ALA A 1084 52.40 12.42 6.84
C ALA A 1084 52.52 13.85 6.31
N ALA A 1085 52.93 14.78 7.18
CA ALA A 1085 53.35 16.10 6.77
C ALA A 1085 54.44 15.92 5.71
N ALA A 1086 54.22 16.46 4.51
CA ALA A 1086 55.24 16.59 3.49
C ALA A 1086 56.44 17.28 4.13
N VAL A 1087 57.49 16.51 4.44
CA VAL A 1087 58.79 17.06 4.84
C VAL A 1087 59.33 17.74 3.58
N PRO A 1088 59.49 19.07 3.55
CA PRO A 1088 60.13 19.71 2.41
C PRO A 1088 61.56 19.19 2.33
N GLU A 1089 61.93 18.58 1.20
CA GLU A 1089 63.31 18.19 0.96
C GLU A 1089 64.22 19.42 1.13
N PRO A 1090 65.24 19.40 2.01
CA PRO A 1090 66.14 20.53 2.14
C PRO A 1090 66.88 20.72 0.82
N ALA A 1091 66.87 21.95 0.32
CA ALA A 1091 67.66 22.39 -0.82
C ALA A 1091 69.16 22.17 -0.58
N ALA A 1092 69.65 20.95 -0.82
CA ALA A 1092 71.06 20.58 -0.78
C ALA A 1092 71.76 20.75 -2.15
N GLY A 1093 71.27 21.70 -2.97
CA GLY A 1093 71.81 22.01 -4.30
C GLY A 1093 72.70 23.25 -4.38
N ILE A 1094 72.81 24.08 -3.33
CA ILE A 1094 73.55 25.37 -3.39
C ILE A 1094 74.57 25.51 -2.25
N ALA A 1095 75.27 24.41 -1.95
CA ALA A 1095 76.48 24.43 -1.10
C ALA A 1095 77.71 23.76 -1.76
N ALA A 1096 77.68 23.59 -3.10
CA ALA A 1096 78.83 23.19 -3.92
C ALA A 1096 79.19 24.23 -5.00
N GLY A 1097 78.73 25.49 -4.86
CA GLY A 1097 79.00 26.61 -5.77
C GLY A 1097 80.05 27.63 -5.28
N VAL A 1098 80.63 27.45 -4.09
CA VAL A 1098 81.61 28.41 -3.49
C VAL A 1098 83.07 27.94 -3.62
N LEU A 1099 83.37 26.90 -4.41
CA LEU A 1099 84.75 26.40 -4.61
C LEU A 1099 85.24 26.32 -6.07
N VAL A 1100 84.58 26.99 -7.04
CA VAL A 1100 85.10 27.09 -8.43
C VAL A 1100 85.02 28.52 -9.03
N LEU A 1101 85.06 29.57 -8.21
CA LEU A 1101 85.41 30.92 -8.69
C LEU A 1101 86.49 31.59 -7.81
N ALA A 1102 87.48 30.79 -7.39
CA ALA A 1102 88.86 31.26 -7.38
C ALA A 1102 89.44 30.96 -8.77
N GLY A 1103 89.34 31.94 -9.68
CA GLY A 1103 90.06 31.87 -10.95
C GLY A 1103 89.27 32.43 -12.11
N LEU A 1104 89.31 33.76 -12.26
CA LEU A 1104 89.43 34.53 -13.50
C LEU A 1104 88.95 35.94 -13.16
N SER A 1105 89.81 36.86 -12.72
CA SER A 1105 90.70 37.51 -13.67
C SER A 1105 91.61 38.56 -13.00
N VAL A 1106 92.93 38.31 -12.87
CA VAL A 1106 93.98 39.32 -13.09
C VAL A 1106 95.28 38.65 -13.59
N ARG A 1107 95.53 38.85 -14.89
CA ARG A 1107 96.82 39.10 -15.58
C ARG A 1107 98.11 39.15 -14.72
N ARG A 1108 99.18 38.45 -15.11
CA ARG A 1108 100.29 38.92 -16.00
C ARG A 1108 101.51 37.98 -15.91
N ARG A 1109 102.16 37.79 -17.06
CA ARG A 1109 103.44 37.08 -17.27
C ARG A 1109 104.64 37.91 -16.74
N VAL A 1110 105.72 37.21 -16.33
CA VAL A 1110 107.13 37.28 -16.79
C VAL A 1110 108.14 37.06 -15.64
N ALA A 1111 109.12 36.21 -15.97
CA ALA A 1111 110.36 35.80 -15.32
C ALA A 1111 111.14 36.83 -14.47
N CYS A 1112 111.72 36.35 -13.37
CA CYS A 1112 113.16 36.05 -13.20
C CYS A 1112 113.32 35.10 -12.00
#